data_AF-A0A2A4X3H1-F1
#
_entry.id   AF-A0A2A4X3H1-F1
#
_cell.length_a   1.000
_cell.length_b   1.000
_cell.length_c   1.000
_cell.angle_alpha   90.00
_cell.angle_beta   90.00
_cell.angle_gamma   90.00
#
_symmetry.space_group_name_H-M   'P 1'
#
loop_
_entity.id
_entity.type
_entity.pdbx_description
1 polymer ?
#
loop_
_entity_poly.entity_id
_entity_poly.type
_entity_poly.pdbx_seq_one_letter_code
_entity_poly.pdbx_strand_id
1 'polypeptide(L)'
;MATAAETTSIIQLVVGMVNAAPGADILAELEAIVDSGVTIEELAEAITENPAWSGDTGLFPDFLPNAIFADSFLTQLLGGEVTEEVLTASIDAMTADLNAGTSRGAAINASIDALAASTDPDFADAAAALANKTEVAEYYSVTIAQSSESLDELVAVVSDVDSSDTAVADGTAAADDVAASLVPLVSNLNDLAEAQVALAAYLLAEGQDPATEAADPATTTAALLGLAGVALGDVEASIGFAGYATASPAVQASQLAAEEAVLQDAVDTIQDTLDDLNDDIDAVTGLGAASAALTAANLAVLTTGAALALDDIALQAAEDSYNLLATAAKDIDEVVMTGGFVTSVEDAADDNLIETTTAGALKLTFGVTETTHPGITAMLAAYVANNAAQKASDTAGTDASDKLLSAQLLDVGAAADATRSIVGALTTGAVDADFPTQAEITAHEAGLITAEENGRAALIADITAVTHTGVAGGDVAAIAAVDALLDAAVIAEFISAGDQVTIQGLFDAELAGDSALLLPAAKSAASDAVDAALEASNAAGDLALYQVAIGNYVGLEVGDNPLIDALDVLVDPVTGTLTVAQAAVDDLAELVEAQNTVGATYLAAKALEAAVTAATAVLTAEDVVVATVADDLTATEDNDVYLLGTAGGDIDDFGAEGDDAIFIGTETYVINTGDVDDDGDDTVLEIFISESVGGDTTISVETSVFGSNAAVPEVIEVVLTGVAAADVVLADSGLLSVA
;
A
#
# COMPACT_ATOMS: atom_id res chain seq x y z
N MET A 1 -19.89 -49.36 -27.09
CA MET A 1 -19.24 -49.16 -25.79
C MET A 1 -18.32 -50.33 -25.61
N ALA A 2 -17.03 -50.04 -25.47
CA ALA A 2 -16.03 -51.02 -25.12
C ALA A 2 -16.48 -51.80 -23.88
N THR A 3 -16.22 -53.10 -23.87
CA THR A 3 -16.39 -53.91 -22.68
C THR A 3 -15.32 -53.53 -21.64
N ALA A 4 -15.56 -53.79 -20.36
CA ALA A 4 -14.57 -53.51 -19.31
C ALA A 4 -13.19 -54.13 -19.61
N ALA A 5 -13.15 -55.31 -20.22
CA ALA A 5 -11.90 -55.94 -20.63
C ALA A 5 -11.20 -55.17 -21.78
N GLU A 6 -11.97 -54.63 -22.73
CA GLU A 6 -11.42 -53.79 -23.80
C GLU A 6 -10.94 -52.44 -23.24
N THR A 7 -11.67 -51.83 -22.29
CA THR A 7 -11.24 -50.61 -21.59
C THR A 7 -9.90 -50.82 -20.87
N THR A 8 -9.76 -51.89 -20.07
CA THR A 8 -8.49 -52.21 -19.41
C THR A 8 -7.37 -52.46 -20.43
N SER A 9 -7.63 -53.12 -21.57
CA SER A 9 -6.63 -53.30 -22.62
C SER A 9 -6.21 -51.98 -23.28
N ILE A 10 -7.14 -51.04 -23.48
CA ILE A 10 -6.81 -49.69 -23.99
C ILE A 10 -5.92 -48.96 -22.98
N ILE A 11 -6.28 -48.97 -21.70
CA ILE A 11 -5.51 -48.31 -20.64
C ILE A 11 -4.11 -48.93 -20.54
N GLN A 12 -4.01 -50.27 -20.55
CA GLN A 12 -2.73 -50.97 -20.50
C GLN A 12 -1.85 -50.63 -21.71
N LEU A 13 -2.43 -50.52 -22.91
CA LEU A 13 -1.71 -50.08 -24.09
C LEU A 13 -1.16 -48.66 -23.90
N VAL A 14 -1.98 -47.71 -23.45
CA VAL A 14 -1.56 -46.32 -23.21
C VAL A 14 -0.47 -46.28 -22.13
N VAL A 15 -0.67 -46.91 -20.98
CA VAL A 15 0.32 -46.98 -19.91
C VAL A 15 1.64 -47.58 -20.40
N GLY A 16 1.58 -48.68 -21.16
CA GLY A 16 2.79 -49.32 -21.71
C GLY A 16 3.47 -48.51 -22.82
N MET A 17 2.71 -47.71 -23.58
CA MET A 17 3.24 -46.82 -24.62
C MET A 17 3.82 -45.54 -24.02
N VAL A 18 3.00 -44.72 -23.38
CA VAL A 18 3.39 -43.36 -22.94
C VAL A 18 3.87 -43.29 -21.50
N ASN A 19 3.70 -44.35 -20.69
CA ASN A 19 3.91 -44.31 -19.24
C ASN A 19 3.12 -43.18 -18.57
N ALA A 20 1.85 -43.06 -18.95
CA ALA A 20 0.91 -42.06 -18.46
C ALA A 20 -0.50 -42.66 -18.36
N ALA A 21 -1.34 -42.10 -17.49
CA ALA A 21 -2.77 -42.39 -17.52
C ALA A 21 -3.43 -41.68 -18.73
N PRO A 22 -4.39 -42.29 -19.43
CA PRO A 22 -5.09 -41.61 -20.53
C PRO A 22 -5.95 -40.44 -20.03
N GLY A 23 -6.51 -40.51 -18.82
CA GLY A 23 -7.58 -39.61 -18.40
C GLY A 23 -8.92 -39.94 -19.08
N ALA A 24 -10.02 -39.42 -18.53
CA ALA A 24 -11.37 -39.79 -18.94
C ALA A 24 -11.70 -39.40 -20.38
N ASP A 25 -11.26 -38.22 -20.83
CA ASP A 25 -11.60 -37.71 -22.16
C ASP A 25 -10.87 -38.47 -23.28
N ILE A 26 -9.54 -38.63 -23.15
CA ILE A 26 -8.75 -39.39 -24.13
C ILE A 26 -9.19 -40.85 -24.13
N LEU A 27 -9.46 -41.44 -22.95
CA LEU A 27 -9.98 -42.81 -22.88
C LEU A 27 -11.30 -42.95 -23.65
N ALA A 28 -12.24 -42.01 -23.50
CA ALA A 28 -13.50 -42.05 -24.24
C ALA A 28 -13.31 -41.96 -25.76
N GLU A 29 -12.33 -41.19 -26.24
CA GLU A 29 -11.98 -41.13 -27.67
C GLU A 29 -11.39 -42.45 -28.16
N LEU A 30 -10.47 -43.05 -27.41
CA LEU A 30 -9.85 -44.33 -27.75
C LEU A 30 -10.88 -45.48 -27.73
N GLU A 31 -11.79 -45.49 -26.75
CA GLU A 31 -12.91 -46.43 -26.70
C GLU A 31 -13.82 -46.30 -27.92
N ALA A 32 -14.10 -45.08 -28.37
CA ALA A 32 -14.91 -44.84 -29.57
C ALA A 32 -14.23 -45.38 -30.85
N ILE A 33 -12.89 -45.33 -30.92
CA ILE A 33 -12.12 -45.90 -32.02
C ILE A 33 -12.24 -47.43 -31.99
N VAL A 34 -12.03 -48.08 -30.85
CA VAL A 34 -12.16 -49.54 -30.71
C VAL A 34 -13.59 -50.01 -30.99
N ASP A 35 -14.60 -49.25 -30.54
CA ASP A 35 -16.02 -49.48 -30.83
C ASP A 35 -16.35 -49.46 -32.34
N SER A 36 -15.53 -48.78 -33.15
CA SER A 36 -15.68 -48.76 -34.61
C SER A 36 -15.16 -50.04 -35.29
N GLY A 37 -14.58 -50.97 -34.51
CA GLY A 37 -14.06 -52.26 -34.95
C GLY A 37 -12.54 -52.28 -35.17
N VAL A 38 -11.83 -51.22 -34.74
CA VAL A 38 -10.37 -51.15 -34.75
C VAL A 38 -9.81 -52.04 -33.63
N THR A 39 -8.81 -52.85 -33.95
CA THR A 39 -8.14 -53.72 -32.98
C THR A 39 -7.15 -52.93 -32.12
N ILE A 40 -6.74 -53.46 -30.95
CA ILE A 40 -5.75 -52.81 -30.07
C ILE A 40 -4.39 -52.64 -30.79
N GLU A 41 -4.00 -53.60 -31.64
CA GLU A 41 -2.80 -53.48 -32.48
C GLU A 41 -2.92 -52.33 -33.49
N GLU A 42 -4.06 -52.20 -34.17
CA GLU A 42 -4.32 -51.08 -35.09
C GLU A 42 -4.42 -49.74 -34.35
N LEU A 43 -4.90 -49.74 -33.09
CA LEU A 43 -4.90 -48.56 -32.23
C LEU A 43 -3.48 -48.15 -31.86
N ALA A 44 -2.60 -49.11 -31.51
CA ALA A 44 -1.19 -48.85 -31.25
C ALA A 44 -0.51 -48.23 -32.48
N GLU A 45 -0.78 -48.76 -33.68
CA GLU A 45 -0.26 -48.19 -34.93
C GLU A 45 -0.75 -46.74 -35.12
N ALA A 46 -2.04 -46.48 -34.91
CA ALA A 46 -2.62 -45.14 -35.01
C ALA A 46 -2.01 -44.15 -33.99
N ILE A 47 -1.74 -44.59 -32.75
CA ILE A 47 -1.05 -43.77 -31.73
C ILE A 47 0.37 -43.46 -32.20
N THR A 48 1.09 -44.43 -32.79
CA THR A 48 2.44 -44.17 -33.30
C THR A 48 2.50 -43.17 -34.44
N GLU A 49 1.42 -43.03 -35.22
CA GLU A 49 1.30 -42.01 -36.28
C GLU A 49 0.93 -40.61 -35.75
N ASN A 50 0.57 -40.48 -34.47
CA ASN A 50 0.23 -39.20 -33.88
C ASN A 50 1.49 -38.30 -33.78
N PRO A 51 1.44 -37.04 -34.23
CA PRO A 51 2.58 -36.12 -34.12
C PRO A 51 3.12 -35.90 -32.70
N ALA A 52 2.28 -36.02 -31.66
CA ALA A 52 2.71 -35.97 -30.26
C ALA A 52 3.64 -37.14 -29.90
N TRP A 53 3.51 -38.26 -30.62
CA TRP A 53 4.35 -39.44 -30.48
C TRP A 53 5.54 -39.43 -31.43
N SER A 54 5.31 -39.31 -32.74
CA SER A 54 6.33 -39.51 -33.79
C SER A 54 6.91 -38.24 -34.40
N GLY A 55 6.35 -37.07 -34.09
CA GLY A 55 6.82 -35.79 -34.63
C GLY A 55 8.27 -35.45 -34.23
N ASP A 56 8.81 -34.38 -34.82
CA ASP A 56 10.20 -33.95 -34.57
C ASP A 56 10.50 -33.66 -33.09
N THR A 57 9.47 -33.33 -32.31
CA THR A 57 9.50 -33.09 -30.86
C THR A 57 8.60 -34.06 -30.08
N GLY A 58 8.14 -35.14 -30.74
CA GLY A 58 7.30 -36.16 -30.10
C GLY A 58 8.10 -37.06 -29.18
N LEU A 59 7.41 -37.91 -28.41
CA LEU A 59 8.04 -38.80 -27.42
C LEU A 59 9.06 -39.77 -28.05
N PHE A 60 8.77 -40.27 -29.25
CA PHE A 60 9.63 -41.18 -30.01
C PHE A 60 9.69 -40.75 -31.49
N PRO A 61 10.54 -39.76 -31.84
CA PRO A 61 10.57 -39.22 -33.19
C PRO A 61 10.83 -40.27 -34.29
N ASP A 62 10.19 -40.09 -35.44
CA ASP A 62 10.27 -41.06 -36.55
C ASP A 62 11.67 -41.19 -37.15
N PHE A 63 12.52 -40.18 -36.99
CA PHE A 63 13.90 -40.22 -37.45
C PHE A 63 14.81 -41.10 -36.59
N LEU A 64 14.35 -41.59 -35.44
CA LEU A 64 15.15 -42.46 -34.57
C LEU A 64 15.50 -43.77 -35.30
N PRO A 65 16.77 -44.22 -35.29
CA PRO A 65 17.10 -45.56 -35.75
C PRO A 65 16.41 -46.63 -34.90
N ASN A 66 16.05 -47.77 -35.50
CA ASN A 66 15.36 -48.88 -34.81
C ASN A 66 16.00 -49.28 -33.48
N ALA A 67 17.33 -49.33 -33.41
CA ALA A 67 18.04 -49.68 -32.18
C ALA A 67 17.89 -48.63 -31.07
N ILE A 68 17.88 -47.34 -31.44
CA ILE A 68 17.70 -46.25 -30.46
C ILE A 68 16.25 -46.21 -29.98
N PHE A 69 15.29 -46.40 -30.89
CA PHE A 69 13.89 -46.51 -30.52
C PHE A 69 13.63 -47.69 -29.57
N ALA A 70 14.14 -48.88 -29.89
CA ALA A 70 13.99 -50.08 -29.05
C ALA A 70 14.61 -49.89 -27.66
N ASP A 71 15.80 -49.29 -27.59
CA ASP A 71 16.48 -48.94 -26.35
C ASP A 71 15.63 -48.00 -25.48
N SER A 72 15.17 -46.87 -26.06
CA SER A 72 14.37 -45.89 -25.33
C SER A 72 13.02 -46.46 -24.88
N PHE A 73 12.30 -47.17 -25.76
CA PHE A 73 10.98 -47.73 -25.44
C PHE A 73 11.06 -48.83 -24.38
N LEU A 74 11.98 -49.79 -24.52
CA LEU A 74 12.09 -50.87 -23.54
C LEU A 74 12.71 -50.42 -22.22
N THR A 75 13.55 -49.38 -22.23
CA THR A 75 14.00 -48.75 -20.97
C THR A 75 12.84 -48.09 -20.23
N GLN A 76 11.87 -47.49 -20.95
CA GLN A 76 10.66 -46.95 -20.33
C GLN A 76 9.74 -48.06 -19.81
N LEU A 77 9.51 -49.11 -20.61
CA LEU A 77 8.59 -50.19 -20.28
C LEU A 77 9.10 -51.13 -19.17
N LEU A 78 10.38 -51.50 -19.21
CA LEU A 78 10.98 -52.50 -18.31
C LEU A 78 11.87 -51.86 -17.22
N GLY A 79 12.59 -50.78 -17.57
CA GLY A 79 13.37 -49.97 -16.64
C GLY A 79 14.17 -50.75 -15.59
N GLY A 80 14.04 -50.31 -14.34
CA GLY A 80 14.68 -50.92 -13.17
C GLY A 80 14.03 -52.22 -12.68
N GLU A 81 12.93 -52.67 -13.32
CA GLU A 81 12.17 -53.86 -12.92
C GLU A 81 12.72 -55.15 -13.53
N VAL A 82 13.77 -55.05 -14.34
CA VAL A 82 14.52 -56.21 -14.86
C VAL A 82 16.01 -55.99 -14.68
N THR A 83 16.78 -57.07 -14.78
CA THR A 83 18.25 -56.94 -14.77
C THR A 83 18.76 -56.34 -16.09
N GLU A 84 19.93 -55.70 -16.06
CA GLU A 84 20.58 -55.11 -17.24
C GLU A 84 20.80 -56.12 -18.38
N GLU A 85 21.08 -57.40 -18.04
CA GLU A 85 21.24 -58.48 -19.02
C GLU A 85 19.92 -58.78 -19.76
N VAL A 86 18.81 -58.83 -19.01
CA VAL A 86 17.46 -59.06 -19.56
C VAL A 86 16.99 -57.88 -20.40
N LEU A 87 17.23 -56.65 -19.94
CA LEU A 87 16.94 -55.44 -20.70
C LEU A 87 17.70 -55.41 -22.03
N THR A 88 19.01 -55.66 -21.98
CA THR A 88 19.86 -55.70 -23.20
C THR A 88 19.36 -56.76 -24.19
N ALA A 89 19.04 -57.96 -23.72
CA ALA A 89 18.53 -59.04 -24.57
C ALA A 89 17.17 -58.69 -25.20
N SER A 90 16.31 -57.97 -24.46
CA SER A 90 15.01 -57.51 -24.95
C SER A 90 15.17 -56.43 -26.03
N ILE A 91 16.10 -55.49 -25.83
CA ILE A 91 16.45 -54.44 -26.81
C ILE A 91 16.98 -55.06 -28.10
N ASP A 92 17.88 -56.03 -28.00
CA ASP A 92 18.41 -56.75 -29.16
C ASP A 92 17.30 -57.49 -29.93
N ALA A 93 16.37 -58.11 -29.20
CA ALA A 93 15.24 -58.83 -29.79
C ALA A 93 14.28 -57.90 -30.54
N MET A 94 13.86 -56.79 -29.92
CA MET A 94 12.98 -55.81 -30.56
C MET A 94 13.67 -55.13 -31.75
N THR A 95 14.96 -54.80 -31.62
CA THR A 95 15.76 -54.25 -32.72
C THR A 95 15.81 -55.20 -33.91
N ALA A 96 15.99 -56.51 -33.66
CA ALA A 96 15.99 -57.51 -34.71
C ALA A 96 14.62 -57.62 -35.41
N ASP A 97 13.53 -57.53 -34.66
CA ASP A 97 12.17 -57.59 -35.19
C ASP A 97 11.81 -56.37 -36.05
N LEU A 98 12.13 -55.16 -35.57
CA LEU A 98 11.98 -53.92 -36.33
C LEU A 98 12.83 -53.93 -37.61
N ASN A 99 14.06 -54.48 -37.56
CA ASN A 99 14.90 -54.63 -38.74
C ASN A 99 14.39 -55.71 -39.72
N ALA A 100 13.56 -56.65 -39.25
CA ALA A 100 12.86 -57.62 -40.08
C ALA A 100 11.62 -57.02 -40.77
N GLY A 101 11.19 -55.83 -40.37
CA GLY A 101 10.14 -55.05 -41.00
C GLY A 101 8.82 -54.96 -40.23
N THR A 102 8.78 -55.38 -38.97
CA THR A 102 7.65 -55.11 -38.07
C THR A 102 7.51 -53.61 -37.87
N SER A 103 6.27 -53.08 -37.88
CA SER A 103 6.03 -51.67 -37.57
C SER A 103 6.29 -51.40 -36.08
N ARG A 104 6.51 -50.12 -35.72
CA ARG A 104 6.73 -49.74 -34.32
C ARG A 104 5.48 -50.03 -33.47
N GLY A 105 4.28 -49.71 -33.97
CA GLY A 105 3.02 -49.98 -33.26
C GLY A 105 2.82 -51.47 -32.97
N ALA A 106 3.02 -52.32 -33.99
CA ALA A 106 2.93 -53.78 -33.82
C ALA A 106 3.99 -54.33 -32.85
N ALA A 107 5.23 -53.83 -32.91
CA ALA A 107 6.30 -54.25 -31.99
C ALA A 107 6.04 -53.82 -30.54
N ILE A 108 5.50 -52.61 -30.34
CA ILE A 108 5.10 -52.11 -29.01
C ILE A 108 3.96 -52.97 -28.45
N ASN A 109 2.86 -53.14 -29.20
CA ASN A 109 1.72 -53.93 -28.74
C ASN A 109 2.15 -55.37 -28.38
N ALA A 110 2.94 -56.01 -29.24
CA ALA A 110 3.47 -57.35 -28.97
C ALA A 110 4.35 -57.41 -27.71
N SER A 111 5.11 -56.35 -27.42
CA SER A 111 5.97 -56.29 -26.22
C SER A 111 5.16 -56.12 -24.94
N ILE A 112 4.15 -55.24 -24.95
CA ILE A 112 3.22 -55.03 -23.82
C ILE A 112 2.42 -56.31 -23.55
N ASP A 113 1.84 -56.93 -24.59
CA ASP A 113 1.11 -58.19 -24.49
C ASP A 113 1.99 -59.33 -23.95
N ALA A 114 3.23 -59.42 -24.45
CA ALA A 114 4.18 -60.44 -24.00
C ALA A 114 4.58 -60.25 -22.53
N LEU A 115 4.78 -59.00 -22.09
CA LEU A 115 5.09 -58.68 -20.71
C LEU A 115 3.93 -59.02 -19.78
N ALA A 116 2.72 -58.56 -20.12
CA ALA A 116 1.51 -58.82 -19.35
C ALA A 116 1.17 -60.32 -19.21
N ALA A 117 1.50 -61.11 -20.24
CA ALA A 117 1.28 -62.56 -20.25
C ALA A 117 2.49 -63.38 -19.75
N SER A 118 3.61 -62.72 -19.39
CA SER A 118 4.84 -63.41 -19.06
C SER A 118 4.68 -64.28 -17.81
N THR A 119 5.34 -65.44 -17.84
CA THR A 119 5.50 -66.32 -16.65
C THR A 119 6.97 -66.56 -16.36
N ASP A 120 7.85 -65.85 -17.05
CA ASP A 120 9.28 -65.91 -16.84
C ASP A 120 9.63 -65.12 -15.58
N PRO A 121 10.29 -65.74 -14.58
CA PRO A 121 10.71 -65.05 -13.37
C PRO A 121 11.53 -63.78 -13.62
N ASP A 122 12.27 -63.71 -14.73
CA ASP A 122 13.12 -62.56 -15.07
C ASP A 122 12.31 -61.30 -15.43
N PHE A 123 11.00 -61.45 -15.70
CA PHE A 123 10.06 -60.37 -16.03
C PHE A 123 8.94 -60.22 -14.99
N ALA A 124 8.99 -60.95 -13.88
CA ALA A 124 7.90 -60.97 -12.91
C ALA A 124 7.63 -59.58 -12.31
N ASP A 125 8.68 -58.86 -11.93
CA ASP A 125 8.58 -57.53 -11.34
C ASP A 125 8.08 -56.52 -12.39
N ALA A 126 8.63 -56.53 -13.61
CA ALA A 126 8.16 -55.66 -14.70
C ALA A 126 6.69 -55.92 -15.08
N ALA A 127 6.24 -57.17 -15.08
CA ALA A 127 4.84 -57.52 -15.31
C ALA A 127 3.93 -57.03 -14.17
N ALA A 128 4.40 -57.11 -12.92
CA ALA A 128 3.69 -56.57 -11.76
C ALA A 128 3.60 -55.04 -11.81
N ALA A 129 4.69 -54.35 -12.14
CA ALA A 129 4.72 -52.89 -12.30
C ALA A 129 3.75 -52.41 -13.39
N LEU A 130 3.72 -53.07 -14.56
CA LEU A 130 2.75 -52.76 -15.61
C LEU A 130 1.31 -52.96 -15.14
N ALA A 131 1.02 -54.04 -14.40
CA ALA A 131 -0.30 -54.30 -13.84
C ALA A 131 -0.71 -53.22 -12.82
N ASN A 132 0.18 -52.87 -11.90
CA ASN A 132 -0.06 -51.84 -10.89
C ASN A 132 -0.31 -50.47 -11.53
N LYS A 133 0.52 -50.06 -12.50
CA LYS A 133 0.33 -48.80 -13.25
C LYS A 133 -1.00 -48.78 -14.01
N THR A 134 -1.39 -49.92 -14.60
CA THR A 134 -2.68 -50.05 -15.29
C THR A 134 -3.84 -49.86 -14.32
N GLU A 135 -3.77 -50.46 -13.13
CA GLU A 135 -4.80 -50.32 -12.09
C GLU A 135 -4.93 -48.89 -11.58
N VAL A 136 -3.81 -48.20 -11.33
CA VAL A 136 -3.82 -46.77 -10.91
C VAL A 136 -4.35 -45.87 -12.03
N ALA A 137 -3.95 -46.11 -13.28
CA ALA A 137 -4.46 -45.35 -14.43
C ALA A 137 -5.97 -45.60 -14.66
N GLU A 138 -6.45 -46.82 -14.42
CA GLU A 138 -7.88 -47.14 -14.47
C GLU A 138 -8.65 -46.45 -13.34
N TYR A 139 -8.09 -46.41 -12.13
CA TYR A 139 -8.66 -45.63 -11.04
C TYR A 139 -8.81 -44.14 -11.41
N TYR A 140 -7.73 -43.51 -11.88
CA TYR A 140 -7.72 -42.10 -12.30
C TYR A 140 -8.71 -41.81 -13.44
N SER A 141 -8.67 -42.62 -14.50
CA SER A 141 -9.40 -42.34 -15.75
C SER A 141 -10.85 -42.80 -15.72
N VAL A 142 -11.19 -43.84 -14.94
CA VAL A 142 -12.52 -44.46 -14.92
C VAL A 142 -13.23 -44.24 -13.58
N THR A 143 -12.54 -44.46 -12.46
CA THR A 143 -13.20 -44.45 -11.14
C THR A 143 -13.49 -43.03 -10.67
N ILE A 144 -12.48 -42.16 -10.69
CA ILE A 144 -12.64 -40.74 -10.36
C ILE A 144 -12.94 -39.88 -11.60
N ALA A 145 -12.78 -40.45 -12.80
CA ALA A 145 -13.10 -39.85 -14.10
C ALA A 145 -12.42 -38.50 -14.33
N GLN A 146 -11.14 -38.40 -13.98
CA GLN A 146 -10.34 -37.19 -14.16
C GLN A 146 -9.65 -37.15 -15.53
N SER A 147 -9.42 -35.94 -16.03
CA SER A 147 -8.73 -35.65 -17.28
C SER A 147 -7.74 -34.51 -17.08
N SER A 148 -6.70 -34.45 -17.92
CA SER A 148 -5.80 -33.30 -18.02
C SER A 148 -5.36 -33.11 -19.48
N GLU A 149 -5.10 -31.86 -19.87
CA GLU A 149 -4.45 -31.52 -21.15
C GLU A 149 -2.91 -31.51 -21.03
N SER A 150 -2.38 -31.61 -19.82
CA SER A 150 -0.94 -31.64 -19.53
C SER A 150 -0.42 -33.07 -19.51
N LEU A 151 0.49 -33.40 -20.44
CA LEU A 151 1.14 -34.71 -20.47
C LEU A 151 1.92 -34.99 -19.18
N ASP A 152 2.55 -33.97 -18.59
CA ASP A 152 3.34 -34.11 -17.36
C ASP A 152 2.45 -34.52 -16.18
N GLU A 153 1.23 -33.96 -16.08
CA GLU A 153 0.25 -34.36 -15.07
C GLU A 153 -0.23 -35.80 -15.27
N LEU A 154 -0.49 -36.19 -16.52
CA LEU A 154 -0.91 -37.56 -16.84
C LEU A 154 0.21 -38.60 -16.59
N VAL A 155 1.48 -38.23 -16.79
CA VAL A 155 2.64 -39.06 -16.46
C VAL A 155 2.81 -39.19 -14.95
N ALA A 156 2.64 -38.10 -14.21
CA ALA A 156 2.79 -38.07 -12.75
C ALA A 156 1.86 -39.05 -12.03
N VAL A 157 0.67 -39.34 -12.57
CA VAL A 157 -0.28 -40.32 -12.01
C VAL A 157 0.33 -41.71 -11.84
N VAL A 158 1.27 -42.11 -12.71
CA VAL A 158 1.84 -43.48 -12.73
C VAL A 158 3.36 -43.52 -12.61
N SER A 159 4.04 -42.38 -12.43
CA SER A 159 5.51 -42.30 -12.45
C SER A 159 6.16 -43.08 -11.31
N ASP A 160 5.55 -43.06 -10.14
CA ASP A 160 6.09 -43.62 -8.89
C ASP A 160 5.51 -45.00 -8.57
N VAL A 161 4.69 -45.54 -9.47
CA VAL A 161 4.06 -46.86 -9.31
C VAL A 161 5.02 -47.93 -9.83
N ASP A 162 5.47 -48.82 -8.95
CA ASP A 162 6.44 -49.89 -9.23
C ASP A 162 5.84 -51.30 -8.98
N SER A 163 6.69 -52.32 -8.94
CA SER A 163 6.29 -53.71 -8.67
C SER A 163 5.93 -54.03 -7.22
N SER A 164 6.03 -53.08 -6.29
CA SER A 164 5.79 -53.31 -4.87
C SER A 164 4.30 -53.50 -4.53
N ASP A 165 4.03 -54.23 -3.44
CA ASP A 165 2.66 -54.53 -2.98
C ASP A 165 1.88 -53.28 -2.54
N THR A 166 2.55 -52.16 -2.24
CA THR A 166 1.88 -50.91 -1.82
C THR A 166 1.65 -49.93 -2.98
N ALA A 167 2.29 -50.15 -4.13
CA ALA A 167 2.30 -49.21 -5.25
C ALA A 167 0.90 -48.81 -5.75
N VAL A 168 -0.07 -49.73 -5.76
CA VAL A 168 -1.45 -49.41 -6.14
C VAL A 168 -2.13 -48.50 -5.11
N ALA A 169 -1.99 -48.81 -3.82
CA ALA A 169 -2.58 -47.98 -2.76
C ALA A 169 -1.96 -46.58 -2.74
N ASP A 170 -0.64 -46.50 -2.83
CA ASP A 170 0.10 -45.24 -2.85
C ASP A 170 -0.23 -44.44 -4.13
N GLY A 171 -0.28 -45.11 -5.29
CA GLY A 171 -0.62 -44.48 -6.57
C GLY A 171 -2.07 -44.00 -6.66
N THR A 172 -3.04 -44.75 -6.14
CA THR A 172 -4.45 -44.29 -6.08
C THR A 172 -4.62 -43.11 -5.13
N ALA A 173 -3.88 -43.06 -4.01
CA ALA A 173 -3.87 -41.89 -3.14
C ALA A 173 -3.26 -40.66 -3.83
N ALA A 174 -2.15 -40.82 -4.57
CA ALA A 174 -1.57 -39.74 -5.37
C ALA A 174 -2.55 -39.25 -6.47
N ALA A 175 -3.30 -40.16 -7.10
CA ALA A 175 -4.33 -39.81 -8.06
C ALA A 175 -5.49 -39.02 -7.43
N ASP A 176 -5.90 -39.37 -6.20
CA ASP A 176 -6.88 -38.60 -5.43
C ASP A 176 -6.34 -37.20 -5.06
N ASP A 177 -5.06 -37.07 -4.75
CA ASP A 177 -4.42 -35.78 -4.45
C ASP A 177 -4.37 -34.86 -5.70
N VAL A 178 -4.03 -35.39 -6.87
CA VAL A 178 -4.10 -34.65 -8.15
C VAL A 178 -5.53 -34.17 -8.40
N ALA A 179 -6.52 -35.02 -8.13
CA ALA A 179 -7.92 -34.66 -8.29
C ALA A 179 -8.38 -33.59 -7.29
N ALA A 180 -7.90 -33.65 -6.05
CA ALA A 180 -8.18 -32.68 -5.00
C ALA A 180 -7.48 -31.33 -5.26
N SER A 181 -6.34 -31.31 -5.94
CA SER A 181 -5.59 -30.08 -6.31
C SER A 181 -6.33 -29.21 -7.34
N LEU A 182 -7.13 -29.82 -8.23
CA LEU A 182 -7.83 -29.11 -9.31
C LEU A 182 -9.11 -28.38 -8.87
N VAL A 183 -9.77 -28.83 -7.79
CA VAL A 183 -11.04 -28.25 -7.32
C VAL A 183 -10.87 -26.85 -6.69
N PRO A 184 -9.87 -26.61 -5.82
CA PRO A 184 -9.59 -25.28 -5.28
C PRO A 184 -9.09 -24.32 -6.36
N LEU A 185 -8.26 -24.78 -7.31
CA LEU A 185 -7.65 -23.90 -8.31
C LEU A 185 -8.70 -23.29 -9.26
N VAL A 186 -9.69 -24.08 -9.68
CA VAL A 186 -10.80 -23.59 -10.51
C VAL A 186 -11.74 -22.67 -9.72
N SER A 187 -11.93 -22.91 -8.42
CA SER A 187 -12.66 -21.97 -7.55
C SER A 187 -11.90 -20.64 -7.45
N ASN A 188 -10.61 -20.69 -7.12
CA ASN A 188 -9.75 -19.52 -6.95
C ASN A 188 -9.63 -18.70 -8.24
N LEU A 189 -9.61 -19.35 -9.42
CA LEU A 189 -9.63 -18.67 -10.72
C LEU A 189 -10.97 -17.97 -11.00
N ASN A 190 -12.10 -18.58 -10.59
CA ASN A 190 -13.40 -17.93 -10.71
C ASN A 190 -13.55 -16.78 -9.72
N ASP A 191 -13.09 -16.95 -8.47
CA ASP A 191 -13.11 -15.92 -7.44
C ASP A 191 -12.21 -14.72 -7.83
N LEU A 192 -11.05 -14.99 -8.43
CA LEU A 192 -10.17 -13.95 -9.00
C LEU A 192 -10.82 -13.24 -10.19
N ALA A 193 -11.50 -13.97 -11.08
CA ALA A 193 -12.23 -13.37 -12.19
C ALA A 193 -13.40 -12.50 -11.70
N GLU A 194 -14.12 -12.94 -10.66
CA GLU A 194 -15.19 -12.15 -10.02
C GLU A 194 -14.63 -10.91 -9.32
N ALA A 195 -13.49 -11.02 -8.63
CA ALA A 195 -12.80 -9.88 -8.03
C ALA A 195 -12.32 -8.87 -9.08
N GLN A 196 -11.77 -9.32 -10.21
CA GLN A 196 -11.38 -8.46 -11.33
C GLN A 196 -12.58 -7.75 -11.96
N VAL A 197 -13.72 -8.45 -12.09
CA VAL A 197 -14.97 -7.86 -12.58
C VAL A 197 -15.52 -6.82 -11.59
N ALA A 198 -15.43 -7.09 -10.28
CA ALA A 198 -15.83 -6.15 -9.24
C ALA A 198 -14.94 -4.89 -9.22
N LEU A 199 -13.63 -5.06 -9.35
CA LEU A 199 -12.66 -3.97 -9.46
C LEU A 199 -12.89 -3.13 -10.71
N ALA A 200 -13.10 -3.78 -11.86
CA ALA A 200 -13.43 -3.08 -13.11
C ALA A 200 -14.78 -2.33 -13.02
N ALA A 201 -15.77 -2.91 -12.34
CA ALA A 201 -17.06 -2.25 -12.11
C ALA A 201 -16.94 -1.05 -11.16
N TYR A 202 -16.10 -1.14 -10.13
CA TYR A 202 -15.79 -0.03 -9.21
C TYR A 202 -15.11 1.13 -9.96
N LEU A 203 -14.05 0.85 -10.70
CA LEU A 203 -13.32 1.85 -11.50
C LEU A 203 -14.22 2.49 -12.57
N LEU A 204 -15.14 1.72 -13.14
CA LEU A 204 -16.12 2.24 -14.10
C LEU A 204 -17.22 3.06 -13.43
N ALA A 205 -17.58 2.77 -12.18
CA ALA A 205 -18.55 3.53 -11.40
C ALA A 205 -17.98 4.87 -10.91
N GLU A 206 -16.71 4.92 -10.49
CA GLU A 206 -16.02 6.18 -10.18
C GLU A 206 -15.76 7.04 -11.43
N GLY A 207 -15.65 6.42 -12.60
CA GLY A 207 -15.58 7.14 -13.88
C GLY A 207 -16.90 7.75 -14.39
N GLN A 208 -18.03 7.59 -13.68
CA GLN A 208 -19.32 8.16 -14.08
C GLN A 208 -19.61 9.49 -13.35
N ASP A 209 -19.49 10.59 -14.10
CA ASP A 209 -20.20 11.88 -13.96
C ASP A 209 -20.49 12.41 -12.53
N PRO A 210 -19.82 13.49 -12.07
CA PRO A 210 -20.02 14.09 -10.74
C PRO A 210 -21.40 14.75 -10.53
N ALA A 211 -22.33 14.69 -11.48
CA ALA A 211 -23.66 15.28 -11.32
C ALA A 211 -24.63 14.49 -10.40
N THR A 212 -24.25 13.30 -9.91
CA THR A 212 -25.16 12.44 -9.12
C THR A 212 -24.64 12.02 -7.74
N GLU A 213 -23.72 12.79 -7.17
CA GLU A 213 -23.22 12.59 -5.80
C GLU A 213 -24.08 13.38 -4.79
N ALA A 214 -25.19 12.76 -4.38
CA ALA A 214 -25.84 13.09 -3.13
C ALA A 214 -26.14 11.79 -2.40
N ALA A 215 -25.19 11.41 -1.53
CA ALA A 215 -25.17 10.30 -0.59
C ALA A 215 -24.74 8.93 -1.16
N ASP A 216 -23.45 8.59 -1.01
CA ASP A 216 -23.03 7.69 0.08
C ASP A 216 -21.50 7.78 0.33
N PRO A 217 -21.03 8.29 1.49
CA PRO A 217 -19.62 8.29 1.85
C PRO A 217 -19.29 7.06 2.71
N ALA A 218 -18.59 6.05 2.17
CA ALA A 218 -17.66 5.17 2.90
C ALA A 218 -17.32 3.88 2.12
N THR A 219 -16.31 3.95 1.25
CA THR A 219 -15.44 2.79 0.98
C THR A 219 -13.99 3.23 1.16
N THR A 220 -13.65 3.52 2.41
CA THR A 220 -12.30 3.80 2.91
C THR A 220 -11.33 2.65 2.61
N THR A 221 -10.02 2.88 2.70
CA THR A 221 -8.93 1.88 2.76
C THR A 221 -9.24 0.67 3.66
N ALA A 222 -10.07 0.83 4.70
CA ALA A 222 -10.57 -0.27 5.53
C ALA A 222 -11.51 -1.27 4.81
N ALA A 223 -12.18 -0.86 3.73
CA ALA A 223 -12.99 -1.72 2.87
C ALA A 223 -12.13 -2.50 1.88
N LEU A 224 -11.05 -1.89 1.36
CA LEU A 224 -10.04 -2.56 0.54
C LEU A 224 -9.19 -3.53 1.37
N LEU A 225 -8.72 -3.12 2.56
CA LEU A 225 -8.10 -4.01 3.54
C LEU A 225 -9.08 -5.06 4.07
N GLY A 226 -10.37 -4.73 4.15
CA GLY A 226 -11.44 -5.67 4.47
C GLY A 226 -11.63 -6.71 3.37
N LEU A 227 -11.60 -6.30 2.09
CA LEU A 227 -11.66 -7.20 0.93
C LEU A 227 -10.40 -8.06 0.81
N ALA A 228 -9.21 -7.50 1.05
CA ALA A 228 -7.95 -8.25 1.09
C ALA A 228 -7.91 -9.22 2.28
N GLY A 229 -8.40 -8.81 3.45
CA GLY A 229 -8.54 -9.66 4.64
C GLY A 229 -9.61 -10.74 4.48
N VAL A 230 -10.68 -10.46 3.72
CA VAL A 230 -11.68 -11.47 3.33
C VAL A 230 -11.08 -12.44 2.31
N ALA A 231 -10.33 -11.97 1.31
CA ALA A 231 -9.63 -12.84 0.37
C ALA A 231 -8.57 -13.71 1.04
N LEU A 232 -7.78 -13.17 1.98
CA LEU A 232 -6.86 -13.93 2.83
C LEU A 232 -7.60 -14.92 3.73
N GLY A 233 -8.71 -14.51 4.34
CA GLY A 233 -9.54 -15.37 5.17
C GLY A 233 -10.25 -16.48 4.39
N ASP A 234 -10.62 -16.24 3.13
CA ASP A 234 -11.22 -17.21 2.21
C ASP A 234 -10.16 -18.18 1.67
N VAL A 235 -8.93 -17.70 1.41
CA VAL A 235 -7.77 -18.57 1.18
C VAL A 235 -7.56 -19.45 2.42
N GLU A 236 -7.40 -18.87 3.61
CA GLU A 236 -7.17 -19.59 4.88
C GLU A 236 -8.30 -20.59 5.23
N ALA A 237 -9.55 -20.26 4.88
CA ALA A 237 -10.70 -21.15 5.02
C ALA A 237 -10.77 -22.25 3.95
N SER A 238 -10.27 -22.00 2.73
CA SER A 238 -10.25 -22.98 1.63
C SER A 238 -9.08 -23.97 1.71
N ILE A 239 -7.93 -23.58 2.27
CA ILE A 239 -6.83 -24.51 2.60
C ILE A 239 -7.10 -25.35 3.85
N GLY A 240 -8.14 -25.01 4.64
CA GLY A 240 -8.63 -25.86 5.72
C GLY A 240 -7.52 -26.35 6.64
N PHE A 241 -6.98 -25.47 7.48
CA PHE A 241 -5.85 -25.75 8.40
C PHE A 241 -6.01 -27.02 9.28
N ALA A 242 -7.23 -27.54 9.44
CA ALA A 242 -7.49 -28.83 10.08
C ALA A 242 -6.88 -30.04 9.33
N GLY A 243 -6.58 -29.91 8.03
CA GLY A 243 -5.99 -30.96 7.19
C GLY A 243 -4.46 -30.96 7.18
N TYR A 244 -3.81 -29.79 7.20
CA TYR A 244 -2.35 -29.65 7.08
C TYR A 244 -1.59 -30.46 8.13
N ALA A 245 -2.00 -30.37 9.41
CA ALA A 245 -1.36 -31.10 10.51
C ALA A 245 -1.52 -32.62 10.43
N THR A 246 -2.51 -33.11 9.67
CA THR A 246 -2.79 -34.54 9.46
C THR A 246 -2.35 -35.06 8.08
N ALA A 247 -1.92 -34.18 7.19
CA ALA A 247 -1.51 -34.51 5.83
C ALA A 247 -0.15 -35.23 5.82
N SER A 248 0.11 -36.01 4.76
CA SER A 248 1.41 -36.64 4.57
C SER A 248 2.50 -35.57 4.36
N PRO A 249 3.77 -35.85 4.68
CA PRO A 249 4.86 -34.88 4.44
C PRO A 249 4.97 -34.40 2.99
N ALA A 250 4.60 -35.23 2.00
CA ALA A 250 4.59 -34.86 0.59
C ALA A 250 3.51 -33.81 0.28
N VAL A 251 2.32 -33.98 0.87
CA VAL A 251 1.21 -33.02 0.73
C VAL A 251 1.53 -31.71 1.44
N GLN A 252 2.12 -31.77 2.64
CA GLN A 252 2.59 -30.57 3.35
C GLN A 252 3.62 -29.80 2.52
N ALA A 253 4.58 -30.50 1.91
CA ALA A 253 5.59 -29.88 1.04
C ALA A 253 4.98 -29.28 -0.23
N SER A 254 4.01 -29.96 -0.86
CA SER A 254 3.31 -29.42 -2.03
C SER A 254 2.42 -28.22 -1.69
N GLN A 255 1.74 -28.23 -0.55
CA GLN A 255 0.93 -27.11 -0.08
C GLN A 255 1.82 -25.90 0.25
N LEU A 256 2.97 -26.15 0.89
CA LEU A 256 3.95 -25.10 1.16
C LEU A 256 4.55 -24.53 -0.14
N ALA A 257 4.83 -25.37 -1.14
CA ALA A 257 5.33 -24.92 -2.44
C ALA A 257 4.27 -24.12 -3.23
N ALA A 258 2.99 -24.50 -3.12
CA ALA A 258 1.89 -23.75 -3.72
C ALA A 258 1.67 -22.40 -3.02
N GLU A 259 1.75 -22.37 -1.69
CA GLU A 259 1.71 -21.14 -0.90
C GLU A 259 2.89 -20.23 -1.24
N GLU A 260 4.10 -20.79 -1.35
CA GLU A 260 5.30 -20.07 -1.79
C GLU A 260 5.13 -19.49 -3.19
N ALA A 261 4.51 -20.23 -4.13
CA ALA A 261 4.22 -19.74 -5.47
C ALA A 261 3.19 -18.60 -5.48
N VAL A 262 2.11 -18.69 -4.70
CA VAL A 262 1.10 -17.62 -4.57
C VAL A 262 1.71 -16.37 -3.94
N LEU A 263 2.53 -16.55 -2.90
CA LEU A 263 3.25 -15.45 -2.27
C LEU A 263 4.24 -14.80 -3.25
N GLN A 264 4.92 -15.60 -4.08
CA GLN A 264 5.84 -15.08 -5.09
C GLN A 264 5.10 -14.29 -6.19
N ASP A 265 3.95 -14.77 -6.66
CA ASP A 265 3.11 -14.06 -7.65
C ASP A 265 2.59 -12.72 -7.10
N ALA A 266 2.21 -12.71 -5.82
CA ALA A 266 1.81 -11.48 -5.12
C ALA A 266 2.98 -10.50 -4.97
N VAL A 267 4.18 -10.99 -4.64
CA VAL A 267 5.41 -10.18 -4.59
C VAL A 267 5.73 -9.60 -5.96
N ASP A 268 5.65 -10.39 -7.02
CA ASP A 268 5.93 -9.94 -8.39
C ASP A 268 4.92 -8.87 -8.85
N THR A 269 3.63 -9.04 -8.54
CA THR A 269 2.58 -8.04 -8.82
C THR A 269 2.84 -6.71 -8.09
N ILE A 270 3.27 -6.78 -6.82
CA ILE A 270 3.66 -5.59 -6.05
C ILE A 270 4.90 -4.93 -6.66
N GLN A 271 5.87 -5.73 -7.12
CA GLN A 271 7.09 -5.26 -7.76
C GLN A 271 6.80 -4.53 -9.08
N ASP A 272 5.95 -5.11 -9.93
CA ASP A 272 5.51 -4.50 -11.19
C ASP A 272 4.76 -3.18 -10.94
N THR A 273 3.86 -3.15 -9.96
CA THR A 273 3.15 -1.92 -9.56
C THR A 273 4.12 -0.84 -9.06
N LEU A 274 5.14 -1.23 -8.31
CA LEU A 274 6.17 -0.32 -7.81
C LEU A 274 7.05 0.22 -8.95
N ASP A 275 7.37 -0.61 -9.93
CA ASP A 275 8.13 -0.22 -11.12
C ASP A 275 7.33 0.75 -12.00
N ASP A 276 6.03 0.51 -12.22
CA ASP A 276 5.13 1.44 -12.93
C ASP A 276 5.04 2.80 -12.20
N LEU A 277 4.91 2.80 -10.87
CA LEU A 277 4.94 4.01 -10.04
C LEU A 277 6.27 4.76 -10.16
N ASN A 278 7.40 4.04 -10.18
CA ASN A 278 8.72 4.65 -10.37
C ASN A 278 8.87 5.26 -11.77
N ASP A 279 8.34 4.60 -12.80
CA ASP A 279 8.32 5.12 -14.17
C ASP A 279 7.48 6.40 -14.28
N ASP A 280 6.33 6.46 -13.60
CA ASP A 280 5.49 7.66 -13.50
C ASP A 280 6.20 8.80 -12.75
N ILE A 281 6.91 8.49 -11.66
CA ILE A 281 7.75 9.46 -10.92
C ILE A 281 8.88 10.00 -11.81
N ASP A 282 9.53 9.13 -12.58
CA ASP A 282 10.63 9.50 -13.47
C ASP A 282 10.16 10.29 -14.70
N ALA A 283 8.89 10.10 -15.12
CA ALA A 283 8.27 10.92 -16.17
C ALA A 283 8.16 12.40 -15.78
N VAL A 284 8.02 12.71 -14.49
CA VAL A 284 8.06 14.09 -13.98
C VAL A 284 9.51 14.52 -13.79
N THR A 285 10.03 15.27 -14.76
CA THR A 285 11.44 15.71 -14.77
C THR A 285 11.83 16.41 -13.46
N GLY A 286 12.69 15.76 -12.67
CA GLY A 286 13.22 16.27 -11.40
C GLY A 286 12.49 15.77 -10.15
N LEU A 287 11.36 15.08 -10.27
CA LEU A 287 10.61 14.53 -9.15
C LEU A 287 11.36 13.37 -8.48
N GLY A 288 11.94 12.44 -9.25
CA GLY A 288 12.77 11.36 -8.69
C GLY A 288 13.95 11.89 -7.85
N ALA A 289 14.61 12.97 -8.27
CA ALA A 289 15.67 13.61 -7.49
C ALA A 289 15.15 14.34 -6.24
N ALA A 290 13.97 14.95 -6.31
CA ALA A 290 13.33 15.60 -5.17
C ALA A 290 12.83 14.57 -4.14
N SER A 291 12.24 13.46 -4.60
CA SER A 291 11.83 12.32 -3.78
C SER A 291 13.02 11.70 -3.06
N ALA A 292 14.12 11.39 -3.77
CA ALA A 292 15.34 10.88 -3.14
C ALA A 292 15.93 11.84 -2.10
N ALA A 293 15.85 13.15 -2.34
CA ALA A 293 16.30 14.16 -1.38
C ALA A 293 15.38 14.23 -0.14
N LEU A 294 14.06 14.11 -0.31
CA LEU A 294 13.10 14.06 0.79
C LEU A 294 13.30 12.79 1.63
N THR A 295 13.47 11.62 1.00
CA THR A 295 13.77 10.36 1.68
C THR A 295 15.05 10.46 2.51
N ALA A 296 16.11 11.04 1.94
CA ALA A 296 17.36 11.25 2.68
C ALA A 296 17.19 12.21 3.87
N ALA A 297 16.37 13.25 3.72
CA ALA A 297 16.07 14.20 4.81
C ALA A 297 15.23 13.54 5.92
N ASN A 298 14.21 12.75 5.58
CA ASN A 298 13.42 11.98 6.54
C ASN A 298 14.28 10.96 7.31
N LEU A 299 15.20 10.27 6.62
CA LEU A 299 16.14 9.36 7.28
C LEU A 299 17.07 10.10 8.27
N ALA A 300 17.46 11.35 7.95
CA ALA A 300 18.23 12.18 8.86
C ALA A 300 17.41 12.60 10.10
N VAL A 301 16.13 12.94 9.95
CA VAL A 301 15.20 13.20 11.07
C VAL A 301 15.12 11.97 11.97
N LEU A 302 14.92 10.80 11.36
CA LEU A 302 14.81 9.54 12.08
C LEU A 302 16.09 9.24 12.89
N THR A 303 17.25 9.31 12.23
CA THR A 303 18.56 9.04 12.87
C THR A 303 18.86 10.02 14.01
N THR A 304 18.53 11.30 13.84
CA THR A 304 18.76 12.32 14.86
C THR A 304 17.77 12.23 16.02
N GLY A 305 16.51 11.85 15.77
CA GLY A 305 15.52 11.55 16.81
C GLY A 305 15.92 10.33 17.65
N ALA A 306 16.44 9.26 17.04
CA ALA A 306 16.98 8.11 17.78
C ALA A 306 18.15 8.51 18.70
N ALA A 307 19.07 9.33 18.18
CA ALA A 307 20.20 9.83 18.97
C ALA A 307 19.73 10.69 20.15
N LEU A 308 18.72 11.54 19.93
CA LEU A 308 18.09 12.34 20.99
C LEU A 308 17.48 11.45 22.08
N ALA A 309 16.73 10.41 21.71
CA ALA A 309 16.13 9.49 22.69
C ALA A 309 17.18 8.76 23.55
N LEU A 310 18.31 8.35 22.94
CA LEU A 310 19.43 7.77 23.69
C LEU A 310 20.08 8.80 24.63
N ASP A 311 20.23 10.05 24.18
CA ASP A 311 20.77 11.13 25.01
C ASP A 311 19.79 11.54 26.13
N ASP A 312 18.47 11.44 25.93
CA ASP A 312 17.44 11.61 26.98
C ASP A 312 17.58 10.54 28.06
N ILE A 313 17.75 9.27 27.66
CA ILE A 313 18.01 8.16 28.60
C ILE A 313 19.31 8.40 29.37
N ALA A 314 20.38 8.79 28.68
CA ALA A 314 21.66 9.10 29.32
C ALA A 314 21.56 10.29 30.27
N LEU A 315 20.74 11.30 29.93
CA LEU A 315 20.44 12.43 30.80
C LEU A 315 19.67 11.98 32.05
N GLN A 316 18.60 11.20 31.90
CA GLN A 316 17.84 10.66 33.02
C GLN A 316 18.72 9.82 33.95
N ALA A 317 19.55 8.93 33.40
CA ALA A 317 20.48 8.14 34.20
C ALA A 317 21.52 9.01 34.94
N ALA A 318 21.96 10.11 34.34
CA ALA A 318 22.85 11.08 35.00
C ALA A 318 22.13 11.87 36.10
N GLU A 319 20.86 12.23 35.91
CA GLU A 319 20.02 12.86 36.93
C GLU A 319 19.78 11.91 38.12
N ASP A 320 19.45 10.65 37.86
CA ASP A 320 19.23 9.63 38.90
C ASP A 320 20.51 9.38 39.69
N SER A 321 21.65 9.27 38.99
CA SER A 321 22.97 9.14 39.62
C SER A 321 23.32 10.35 40.49
N TYR A 322 23.04 11.55 39.99
CA TYR A 322 23.23 12.78 40.75
C TYR A 322 22.37 12.82 42.01
N ASN A 323 21.08 12.49 41.90
CA ASN A 323 20.14 12.47 43.01
C ASN A 323 20.55 11.44 44.09
N LEU A 324 21.00 10.26 43.67
CA LEU A 324 21.50 9.22 44.57
C LEU A 324 22.75 9.70 45.34
N LEU A 325 23.72 10.30 44.63
CA LEU A 325 24.96 10.81 45.23
C LEU A 325 24.72 12.03 46.12
N ALA A 326 23.81 12.93 45.74
CA ALA A 326 23.42 14.09 46.53
C ALA A 326 22.75 13.66 47.85
N THR A 327 21.86 12.65 47.79
CA THR A 327 21.23 12.05 48.97
C THR A 327 22.26 11.39 49.89
N ALA A 328 23.25 10.69 49.32
CA ALA A 328 24.33 10.07 50.08
C ALA A 328 25.28 11.08 50.75
N ALA A 329 25.42 12.29 50.18
CA ALA A 329 26.28 13.35 50.71
C ALA A 329 25.76 14.00 52.00
N LYS A 330 24.55 13.66 52.47
CA LYS A 330 23.97 13.89 53.81
C LYS A 330 23.83 15.33 54.33
N ASP A 331 24.37 16.33 53.64
CA ASP A 331 24.31 17.75 54.02
C ASP A 331 23.53 18.62 53.00
N ILE A 332 22.89 18.02 51.99
CA ILE A 332 22.05 18.75 51.02
C ILE A 332 20.59 18.49 51.40
N ASP A 333 19.92 19.53 51.90
CA ASP A 333 18.47 19.55 52.12
C ASP A 333 17.78 19.11 50.82
N GLU A 334 16.85 18.17 50.92
CA GLU A 334 16.14 17.44 49.85
C GLU A 334 15.87 18.27 48.57
N VAL A 335 16.79 18.22 47.60
CA VAL A 335 16.57 18.80 46.26
C VAL A 335 15.95 17.71 45.39
N VAL A 336 14.63 17.73 45.25
CA VAL A 336 13.91 16.87 44.31
C VAL A 336 13.98 17.52 42.92
N MET A 337 14.74 16.91 42.01
CA MET A 337 14.68 17.21 40.58
C MET A 337 13.47 16.46 39.99
N THR A 338 12.39 17.15 39.63
CA THR A 338 11.27 16.58 38.88
C THR A 338 11.05 17.38 37.60
N GLY A 339 11.27 16.75 36.44
CA GLY A 339 10.74 17.20 35.15
C GLY A 339 11.59 18.14 34.30
N GLY A 340 12.90 17.88 34.15
CA GLY A 340 13.71 18.39 33.03
C GLY A 340 14.03 19.90 33.01
N PHE A 341 13.60 20.67 33.99
CA PHE A 341 14.07 22.04 34.20
C PHE A 341 13.93 22.39 35.67
N VAL A 342 15.01 22.87 36.30
CA VAL A 342 14.94 23.52 37.63
C VAL A 342 14.16 24.82 37.46
N THR A 343 12.84 24.73 37.49
CA THR A 343 11.97 25.90 37.60
C THR A 343 11.80 26.20 39.08
N SER A 344 12.77 26.95 39.60
CA SER A 344 12.71 27.76 40.82
C SER A 344 12.05 27.11 42.03
N VAL A 345 12.87 26.62 42.96
CA VAL A 345 12.50 26.62 44.37
C VAL A 345 12.35 28.10 44.77
N GLU A 346 11.13 28.52 45.04
CA GLU A 346 10.73 29.93 45.19
C GLU A 346 11.33 30.65 46.42
N ASP A 347 12.29 30.07 47.15
CA ASP A 347 12.82 30.70 48.36
C ASP A 347 14.28 30.32 48.70
N ALA A 348 15.20 30.52 47.75
CA ALA A 348 16.60 30.87 48.03
C ALA A 348 17.21 31.57 46.81
N ALA A 349 17.92 32.68 47.04
CA ALA A 349 18.49 33.49 45.97
C ALA A 349 19.49 32.69 45.10
N ASP A 350 19.20 32.62 43.78
CA ASP A 350 20.11 32.39 42.66
C ASP A 350 21.18 31.29 42.81
N ASP A 351 20.83 30.01 42.68
CA ASP A 351 21.82 28.97 42.33
C ASP A 351 21.23 27.95 41.35
N ASN A 352 21.04 28.38 40.09
CA ASN A 352 20.99 27.40 39.00
C ASN A 352 22.33 26.66 38.97
N LEU A 353 22.35 25.33 39.06
CA LEU A 353 23.62 24.58 39.07
C LEU A 353 24.34 24.63 37.71
N ILE A 354 23.56 24.75 36.64
CA ILE A 354 24.01 24.91 35.25
C ILE A 354 23.45 26.22 34.70
N GLU A 355 24.31 27.06 34.12
CA GLU A 355 23.93 28.33 33.49
C GLU A 355 24.33 28.37 32.01
N THR A 356 23.56 29.11 31.22
CA THR A 356 23.86 29.36 29.80
C THR A 356 24.75 30.61 29.68
N THR A 357 25.89 30.46 29.01
CA THR A 357 26.76 31.60 28.66
C THR A 357 26.07 32.54 27.67
N THR A 358 26.58 33.78 27.54
CA THR A 358 26.15 34.71 26.49
C THR A 358 26.40 34.21 25.06
N ALA A 359 27.21 33.17 24.88
CA ALA A 359 27.45 32.50 23.61
C ALA A 359 26.54 31.26 23.40
N GLY A 360 25.63 30.96 24.33
CA GLY A 360 24.72 29.82 24.26
C GLY A 360 25.30 28.48 24.77
N ALA A 361 26.58 28.42 25.14
CA ALA A 361 27.19 27.23 25.74
C ALA A 361 26.77 27.08 27.21
N LEU A 362 26.50 25.85 27.65
CA LEU A 362 26.19 25.54 29.04
C LEU A 362 27.46 25.37 29.86
N LYS A 363 27.43 25.80 31.12
CA LYS A 363 28.52 25.64 32.08
C LYS A 363 27.98 25.51 33.50
N LEU A 364 28.79 25.00 34.41
CA LEU A 364 28.49 25.06 35.83
C LEU A 364 28.50 26.52 36.31
N THR A 365 27.56 26.86 37.18
CA THR A 365 27.51 28.16 37.84
C THR A 365 28.71 28.34 38.77
N PHE A 366 29.14 29.59 38.95
CA PHE A 366 30.34 29.89 39.75
C PHE A 366 30.22 29.37 41.18
N GLY A 367 31.12 28.45 41.57
CA GLY A 367 31.13 27.82 42.91
C GLY A 367 30.58 26.39 42.94
N VAL A 368 29.92 25.94 41.87
CA VAL A 368 29.50 24.55 41.68
C VAL A 368 30.69 23.72 41.18
N THR A 369 31.05 22.69 41.93
CA THR A 369 32.19 21.79 41.64
C THR A 369 31.80 20.36 42.02
N GLU A 370 32.51 19.35 41.51
CA GLU A 370 32.26 17.96 41.92
C GLU A 370 32.45 17.69 43.41
N THR A 371 33.28 18.51 44.07
CA THR A 371 33.46 18.40 45.52
C THR A 371 32.25 18.90 46.29
N THR A 372 31.51 19.87 45.73
CA THR A 372 30.30 20.43 46.36
C THR A 372 29.02 19.75 45.89
N HIS A 373 29.01 19.18 44.67
CA HIS A 373 27.85 18.54 44.04
C HIS A 373 28.33 17.32 43.23
N PRO A 374 28.50 16.15 43.87
CA PRO A 374 28.98 14.94 43.20
C PRO A 374 28.04 14.49 42.06
N GLY A 375 28.60 14.22 40.88
CA GLY A 375 27.87 13.83 39.67
C GLY A 375 27.53 14.99 38.72
N ILE A 376 27.75 16.25 39.13
CA ILE A 376 27.28 17.43 38.37
C ILE A 376 27.97 17.61 37.01
N THR A 377 29.21 17.13 36.84
CA THR A 377 29.94 17.18 35.56
C THR A 377 29.39 16.15 34.59
N ALA A 378 29.01 14.96 35.07
CA ALA A 378 28.37 13.94 34.26
C ALA A 378 26.99 14.43 33.79
N MET A 379 26.22 15.05 34.69
CA MET A 379 24.93 15.69 34.37
C MET A 379 25.11 16.82 33.33
N LEU A 380 26.10 17.71 33.52
CA LEU A 380 26.39 18.76 32.53
C LEU A 380 26.79 18.19 31.17
N ALA A 381 27.59 17.13 31.13
CA ALA A 381 27.99 16.49 29.88
C ALA A 381 26.80 15.86 29.14
N ALA A 382 25.93 15.14 29.87
CA ALA A 382 24.71 14.55 29.31
C ALA A 382 23.76 15.64 28.79
N TYR A 383 23.58 16.72 29.55
CA TYR A 383 22.71 17.83 29.15
C TYR A 383 23.26 18.57 27.91
N VAL A 384 24.58 18.73 27.78
CA VAL A 384 25.21 19.28 26.56
C VAL A 384 25.02 18.37 25.34
N ALA A 385 25.16 17.05 25.52
CA ALA A 385 24.92 16.07 24.45
C ALA A 385 23.46 16.12 23.98
N ASN A 386 22.52 16.07 24.92
CA ASN A 386 21.09 16.16 24.66
C ASN A 386 20.70 17.44 23.89
N ASN A 387 21.21 18.61 24.28
CA ASN A 387 20.96 19.85 23.53
C ASN A 387 21.54 19.83 22.12
N ALA A 388 22.70 19.18 21.92
CA ALA A 388 23.28 19.03 20.60
C ALA A 388 22.44 18.10 19.72
N ALA A 389 21.94 16.98 20.28
CA ALA A 389 21.05 16.06 19.60
C ALA A 389 19.71 16.71 19.24
N GLN A 390 19.09 17.46 20.16
CA GLN A 390 17.85 18.19 19.90
C GLN A 390 18.03 19.18 18.75
N LYS A 391 19.12 19.95 18.75
CA LYS A 391 19.42 20.89 17.66
C LYS A 391 19.64 20.18 16.32
N ALA A 392 20.25 19.00 16.33
CA ALA A 392 20.42 18.19 15.13
C ALA A 392 19.06 17.70 14.60
N SER A 393 18.18 17.24 15.50
CA SER A 393 16.80 16.85 15.19
C SER A 393 16.00 17.99 14.58
N ASP A 394 16.04 19.18 15.20
CA ASP A 394 15.34 20.37 14.68
C ASP A 394 15.85 20.79 13.29
N THR A 395 17.17 20.69 13.07
CA THR A 395 17.79 21.00 11.78
C THR A 395 17.36 20.02 10.71
N ALA A 396 17.33 18.72 11.03
CA ALA A 396 16.86 17.69 10.11
C ALA A 396 15.37 17.87 9.77
N GLY A 397 14.52 18.21 10.77
CA GLY A 397 13.10 18.44 10.55
C GLY A 397 12.83 19.64 9.64
N THR A 398 13.65 20.68 9.76
CA THR A 398 13.58 21.84 8.85
C THR A 398 13.97 21.46 7.42
N ASP A 399 15.07 20.71 7.23
CA ASP A 399 15.52 20.28 5.89
C ASP A 399 14.47 19.37 5.22
N ALA A 400 13.87 18.43 5.96
CA ALA A 400 12.78 17.59 5.46
C ALA A 400 11.58 18.42 4.98
N SER A 401 11.16 19.42 5.75
CA SER A 401 10.06 20.33 5.39
C SER A 401 10.38 21.13 4.11
N ASP A 402 11.62 21.62 3.96
CA ASP A 402 12.07 22.32 2.77
C ASP A 402 12.12 21.42 1.52
N LYS A 403 12.52 20.14 1.68
CA LYS A 403 12.50 19.15 0.59
C LYS A 403 11.09 18.77 0.17
N LEU A 404 10.17 18.59 1.13
CA LEU A 404 8.76 18.33 0.85
C LEU A 404 8.14 19.45 0.01
N LEU A 405 8.35 20.70 0.42
CA LEU A 405 7.89 21.86 -0.33
C LEU A 405 8.50 21.92 -1.73
N SER A 406 9.78 21.56 -1.88
CA SER A 406 10.46 21.52 -3.19
C SER A 406 9.89 20.44 -4.11
N ALA A 407 9.55 19.26 -3.58
CA ALA A 407 8.90 18.18 -4.32
C ALA A 407 7.49 18.59 -4.78
N GLN A 408 6.70 19.17 -3.88
CA GLN A 408 5.35 19.68 -4.18
C GLN A 408 5.37 20.78 -5.26
N LEU A 409 6.37 21.65 -5.29
CA LEU A 409 6.47 22.71 -6.30
C LEU A 409 6.87 22.23 -7.71
N LEU A 410 7.55 21.10 -7.83
CA LEU A 410 7.95 20.53 -9.12
C LEU A 410 6.76 19.95 -9.89
N ASP A 411 5.81 19.37 -9.18
CA ASP A 411 4.59 18.78 -9.73
C ASP A 411 3.67 19.83 -10.39
N VAL A 412 3.48 20.98 -9.73
CA VAL A 412 2.69 22.10 -10.28
C VAL A 412 3.33 22.72 -11.54
N GLY A 413 4.67 22.63 -11.67
CA GLY A 413 5.41 23.18 -12.81
C GLY A 413 5.14 22.45 -14.12
N ALA A 414 5.08 21.11 -14.10
CA ALA A 414 4.80 20.30 -15.27
C ALA A 414 3.35 20.49 -15.76
N ALA A 415 2.39 20.52 -14.84
CA ALA A 415 0.99 20.83 -15.14
C ALA A 415 0.83 22.25 -15.71
N ALA A 416 1.48 23.26 -15.12
CA ALA A 416 1.44 24.64 -15.60
C ALA A 416 2.11 24.85 -16.97
N ASP A 417 3.13 24.07 -17.30
CA ASP A 417 3.79 24.11 -18.60
C ASP A 417 2.97 23.40 -19.70
N ALA A 418 2.24 22.33 -19.35
CA ALA A 418 1.21 21.74 -20.22
C ALA A 418 0.08 22.73 -20.51
N THR A 419 -0.41 23.46 -19.50
CA THR A 419 -1.40 24.53 -19.69
C THR A 419 -0.86 25.66 -20.58
N ARG A 420 0.40 26.07 -20.41
CA ARG A 420 1.04 27.10 -21.26
C ARG A 420 1.20 26.65 -22.72
N SER A 421 1.44 25.36 -22.96
CA SER A 421 1.50 24.78 -24.32
C SER A 421 0.14 24.83 -25.02
N ILE A 422 -0.94 24.52 -24.28
CA ILE A 422 -2.33 24.59 -24.78
C ILE A 422 -2.73 26.04 -25.09
N VAL A 423 -2.38 27.01 -24.23
CA VAL A 423 -2.59 28.44 -24.48
C VAL A 423 -1.80 28.91 -25.71
N GLY A 424 -0.58 28.40 -25.91
CA GLY A 424 0.22 28.64 -27.12
C GLY A 424 -0.48 28.13 -28.39
N ALA A 425 -1.09 26.95 -28.35
CA ALA A 425 -1.84 26.39 -29.47
C ALA A 425 -3.12 27.22 -29.79
N LEU A 426 -3.86 27.66 -28.77
CA LEU A 426 -5.05 28.51 -28.90
C LEU A 426 -4.76 29.86 -29.58
N THR A 427 -3.57 30.44 -29.39
CA THR A 427 -3.19 31.69 -30.06
C THR A 427 -2.86 31.56 -31.55
N THR A 428 -2.74 30.34 -32.09
CA THR A 428 -2.38 30.11 -33.51
C THR A 428 -3.52 29.52 -34.36
N GLY A 429 -4.65 29.16 -33.74
CA GLY A 429 -5.87 28.83 -34.45
C GLY A 429 -6.44 30.07 -35.13
N ALA A 430 -6.50 30.06 -36.46
CA ALA A 430 -6.90 31.18 -37.29
C ALA A 430 -8.28 31.74 -36.91
N VAL A 431 -8.28 32.81 -36.12
CA VAL A 431 -9.40 33.74 -36.04
C VAL A 431 -9.51 34.35 -37.43
N ASP A 432 -10.67 34.17 -38.07
CA ASP A 432 -10.99 34.69 -39.40
C ASP A 432 -10.52 36.15 -39.54
N ALA A 433 -9.83 36.46 -40.65
CA ALA A 433 -9.11 37.72 -40.85
C ALA A 433 -10.02 38.97 -40.93
N ASP A 434 -11.33 38.77 -40.82
CA ASP A 434 -12.37 39.78 -40.89
C ASP A 434 -12.85 40.30 -39.51
N PHE A 435 -12.33 39.78 -38.39
CA PHE A 435 -12.66 40.31 -37.06
C PHE A 435 -11.71 41.45 -36.62
N PRO A 436 -12.26 42.59 -36.13
CA PRO A 436 -11.44 43.70 -35.66
C PRO A 436 -10.66 43.30 -34.40
N THR A 437 -9.36 43.55 -34.42
CA THR A 437 -8.45 43.31 -33.30
C THR A 437 -8.80 44.20 -32.09
N GLN A 438 -8.41 43.79 -30.88
CA GLN A 438 -8.53 44.62 -29.67
C GLN A 438 -7.95 46.03 -29.88
N ALA A 439 -6.84 46.13 -30.62
CA ALA A 439 -6.21 47.39 -30.96
C ALA A 439 -7.08 48.25 -31.88
N GLU A 440 -7.78 47.66 -32.86
CA GLU A 440 -8.72 48.36 -33.75
C GLU A 440 -9.98 48.79 -33.01
N ILE A 441 -10.51 47.97 -32.10
CA ILE A 441 -11.64 48.33 -31.23
C ILE A 441 -11.25 49.53 -30.34
N THR A 442 -10.09 49.45 -29.68
CA THR A 442 -9.58 50.53 -28.82
C THR A 442 -9.31 51.80 -29.63
N ALA A 443 -8.78 51.68 -30.85
CA ALA A 443 -8.54 52.83 -31.73
C ALA A 443 -9.84 53.46 -32.24
N HIS A 444 -10.87 52.65 -32.52
CA HIS A 444 -12.19 53.15 -32.91
C HIS A 444 -12.90 53.87 -31.77
N GLU A 445 -12.84 53.31 -30.55
CA GLU A 445 -13.36 53.92 -29.33
C GLU A 445 -12.66 55.27 -29.03
N ALA A 446 -11.32 55.29 -29.08
CA ALA A 446 -10.57 56.54 -28.91
C ALA A 446 -10.89 57.58 -30.00
N GLY A 447 -11.18 57.12 -31.23
CA GLY A 447 -11.60 57.96 -32.35
C GLY A 447 -12.97 58.59 -32.15
N LEU A 448 -13.94 57.83 -31.63
CA LEU A 448 -15.28 58.32 -31.29
C LEU A 448 -15.21 59.35 -30.15
N ILE A 449 -14.49 59.04 -29.07
CA ILE A 449 -14.27 59.98 -27.95
C ILE A 449 -13.67 61.28 -28.48
N THR A 450 -12.61 61.20 -29.29
CA THR A 450 -11.95 62.40 -29.85
C THR A 450 -12.89 63.22 -30.75
N ALA A 451 -13.71 62.57 -31.58
CA ALA A 451 -14.66 63.27 -32.45
C ALA A 451 -15.74 64.01 -31.63
N GLU A 452 -16.20 63.40 -30.55
CA GLU A 452 -17.18 63.95 -29.64
C GLU A 452 -16.61 65.13 -28.84
N GLU A 453 -15.39 65.01 -28.29
CA GLU A 453 -14.72 66.10 -27.58
C GLU A 453 -14.51 67.33 -28.47
N ASN A 454 -14.21 67.12 -29.75
CA ASN A 454 -14.08 68.19 -30.73
C ASN A 454 -15.43 68.85 -31.05
N GLY A 455 -16.51 68.07 -31.15
CA GLY A 455 -17.87 68.58 -31.31
C GLY A 455 -18.30 69.45 -30.12
N ARG A 456 -18.03 68.96 -28.89
CA ARG A 456 -18.27 69.69 -27.63
C ARG A 456 -17.53 71.02 -27.59
N ALA A 457 -16.22 71.01 -27.91
CA ALA A 457 -15.41 72.23 -27.92
C ALA A 457 -15.92 73.27 -28.94
N ALA A 458 -16.40 72.82 -30.10
CA ALA A 458 -16.96 73.70 -31.12
C ALA A 458 -18.28 74.34 -30.67
N LEU A 459 -19.20 73.56 -30.09
CA LEU A 459 -20.49 74.08 -29.60
C LEU A 459 -20.30 75.12 -28.48
N ILE A 460 -19.40 74.86 -27.54
CA ILE A 460 -19.07 75.81 -26.45
C ILE A 460 -18.47 77.10 -27.03
N ALA A 461 -17.58 76.98 -28.02
CA ALA A 461 -16.99 78.14 -28.68
C ALA A 461 -18.06 78.99 -29.39
N ASP A 462 -19.00 78.35 -30.10
CA ASP A 462 -20.08 79.04 -30.82
C ASP A 462 -21.07 79.74 -29.87
N ILE A 463 -21.46 79.09 -28.77
CA ILE A 463 -22.30 79.70 -27.72
C ILE A 463 -21.58 80.89 -27.08
N THR A 464 -20.27 80.75 -26.82
CA THR A 464 -19.46 81.80 -26.20
C THR A 464 -19.30 83.02 -27.12
N ALA A 465 -19.21 82.78 -28.43
CA ALA A 465 -19.05 83.79 -29.46
C ALA A 465 -20.30 84.67 -29.70
N VAL A 466 -21.47 84.28 -29.17
CA VAL A 466 -22.67 85.14 -29.20
C VAL A 466 -22.41 86.38 -28.33
N THR A 467 -22.22 87.53 -28.99
CA THR A 467 -21.98 88.83 -28.35
C THR A 467 -23.28 89.58 -28.11
N HIS A 468 -23.53 89.96 -26.85
CA HIS A 468 -24.62 90.87 -26.50
C HIS A 468 -24.16 92.33 -26.58
N THR A 469 -24.94 93.18 -27.24
CA THR A 469 -24.56 94.59 -27.47
C THR A 469 -25.06 95.58 -26.41
N GLY A 470 -25.71 95.07 -25.35
CA GLY A 470 -25.94 95.81 -24.09
C GLY A 470 -26.85 97.03 -24.21
N VAL A 471 -27.61 97.17 -25.29
CA VAL A 471 -28.60 98.24 -25.43
C VAL A 471 -29.93 97.82 -24.82
N ALA A 472 -30.40 98.63 -23.85
CA ALA A 472 -31.71 98.46 -23.22
C ALA A 472 -32.81 98.54 -24.28
N GLY A 473 -33.26 97.37 -24.73
CA GLY A 473 -34.16 97.24 -25.86
C GLY A 473 -33.92 95.97 -26.67
N GLY A 474 -33.91 94.81 -25.99
CA GLY A 474 -34.12 93.48 -26.57
C GLY A 474 -33.09 93.04 -27.61
N ASP A 475 -32.11 92.26 -27.18
CA ASP A 475 -31.16 91.59 -28.08
C ASP A 475 -31.77 90.33 -28.72
N VAL A 476 -32.89 90.52 -29.43
CA VAL A 476 -33.70 89.46 -30.06
C VAL A 476 -32.88 88.62 -31.04
N ALA A 477 -31.84 89.21 -31.65
CA ALA A 477 -30.94 88.51 -32.55
C ALA A 477 -30.02 87.51 -31.83
N ALA A 478 -29.62 87.81 -30.59
CA ALA A 478 -28.80 86.90 -29.79
C ALA A 478 -29.62 85.71 -29.27
N ILE A 479 -30.88 85.95 -28.87
CA ILE A 479 -31.81 84.87 -28.46
C ILE A 479 -32.08 83.94 -29.64
N ALA A 480 -32.40 84.48 -30.81
CA ALA A 480 -32.63 83.67 -32.01
C ALA A 480 -31.40 82.89 -32.46
N ALA A 481 -30.19 83.38 -32.18
CA ALA A 481 -28.95 82.68 -32.45
C ALA A 481 -28.70 81.52 -31.47
N VAL A 482 -29.02 81.71 -30.18
CA VAL A 482 -28.95 80.65 -29.16
C VAL A 482 -30.00 79.57 -29.44
N ASP A 483 -31.24 79.94 -29.78
CA ASP A 483 -32.30 79.00 -30.19
C ASP A 483 -31.84 78.12 -31.35
N ALA A 484 -31.29 78.75 -32.41
CA ALA A 484 -30.84 78.03 -33.60
C ALA A 484 -29.65 77.10 -33.32
N LEU A 485 -28.76 77.47 -32.38
CA LEU A 485 -27.64 76.62 -31.96
C LEU A 485 -28.13 75.43 -31.13
N LEU A 486 -29.10 75.63 -30.23
CA LEU A 486 -29.67 74.55 -29.43
C LEU A 486 -30.52 73.60 -30.29
N ASP A 487 -31.27 74.12 -31.27
CA ASP A 487 -31.99 73.29 -32.26
C ASP A 487 -31.02 72.43 -33.08
N ALA A 488 -29.90 73.01 -33.52
CA ALA A 488 -28.87 72.27 -34.24
C ALA A 488 -28.21 71.18 -33.37
N ALA A 489 -28.00 71.45 -32.08
CA ALA A 489 -27.46 70.49 -31.12
C ALA A 489 -28.43 69.33 -30.85
N VAL A 490 -29.74 69.58 -30.79
CA VAL A 490 -30.76 68.52 -30.68
C VAL A 490 -30.82 67.67 -31.96
N ILE A 491 -30.75 68.28 -33.15
CA ILE A 491 -30.76 67.55 -34.43
C ILE A 491 -29.51 66.67 -34.59
N ALA A 492 -28.36 67.13 -34.08
CA ALA A 492 -27.13 66.36 -34.05
C ALA A 492 -27.05 65.35 -32.89
N GLU A 493 -28.13 65.21 -32.12
CA GLU A 493 -28.25 64.30 -30.97
C GLU A 493 -27.25 64.58 -29.83
N PHE A 494 -26.65 65.78 -29.78
CA PHE A 494 -25.73 66.17 -28.71
C PHE A 494 -26.45 66.48 -27.39
N ILE A 495 -27.67 67.01 -27.43
CA ILE A 495 -28.52 67.26 -26.26
C ILE A 495 -29.94 66.77 -26.53
N SER A 496 -30.69 66.39 -25.50
CA SER A 496 -32.09 66.01 -25.68
C SER A 496 -32.98 67.24 -25.87
N ALA A 497 -34.18 67.03 -26.44
CA ALA A 497 -35.20 68.09 -26.52
C ALA A 497 -35.62 68.63 -25.13
N GLY A 498 -35.48 67.83 -24.06
CA GLY A 498 -35.74 68.26 -22.69
C GLY A 498 -34.65 69.18 -22.12
N ASP A 499 -33.40 68.91 -22.49
CA ASP A 499 -32.25 69.73 -22.09
C ASP A 499 -32.26 71.08 -22.79
N GLN A 500 -32.63 71.09 -24.07
CA GLN A 500 -32.88 72.33 -24.82
C GLN A 500 -33.86 73.24 -24.08
N VAL A 501 -35.00 72.72 -23.62
CA VAL A 501 -36.01 73.51 -22.89
C VAL A 501 -35.44 74.05 -21.56
N THR A 502 -34.61 73.28 -20.89
CA THR A 502 -33.99 73.67 -19.61
C THR A 502 -32.94 74.77 -19.81
N ILE A 503 -32.04 74.59 -20.79
CA ILE A 503 -31.00 75.57 -21.13
C ILE A 503 -31.64 76.88 -21.62
N GLN A 504 -32.68 76.78 -22.45
CA GLN A 504 -33.44 77.93 -22.91
C GLN A 504 -34.10 78.69 -21.75
N GLY A 505 -34.71 77.95 -20.81
CA GLY A 505 -35.33 78.53 -19.63
C GLY A 505 -34.35 79.28 -18.72
N LEU A 506 -33.10 78.81 -18.61
CA LEU A 506 -32.04 79.51 -17.88
C LEU A 506 -31.62 80.81 -18.58
N PHE A 507 -31.46 80.79 -19.91
CA PHE A 507 -31.17 81.99 -20.70
C PHE A 507 -32.30 83.03 -20.60
N ASP A 508 -33.55 82.59 -20.70
CA ASP A 508 -34.72 83.45 -20.62
C ASP A 508 -34.92 84.05 -19.21
N ALA A 509 -34.67 83.26 -18.15
CA ALA A 509 -34.77 83.71 -16.76
C ALA A 509 -33.73 84.78 -16.41
N GLU A 510 -32.49 84.65 -16.93
CA GLU A 510 -31.44 85.64 -16.70
C GLU A 510 -31.71 86.94 -17.48
N LEU A 511 -32.26 86.84 -18.70
CA LEU A 511 -32.64 88.01 -19.51
C LEU A 511 -33.74 88.85 -18.86
N ALA A 512 -34.60 88.24 -18.06
CA ALA A 512 -35.65 88.93 -17.30
C ALA A 512 -35.11 89.69 -16.08
N GLY A 513 -33.91 89.37 -15.61
CA GLY A 513 -33.20 90.07 -14.53
C GLY A 513 -32.30 91.18 -15.07
N ASP A 514 -32.83 92.37 -15.30
CA ASP A 514 -32.09 93.52 -15.86
C ASP A 514 -30.98 94.04 -14.90
N SER A 515 -29.84 93.36 -14.92
CA SER A 515 -28.57 93.84 -14.35
C SER A 515 -27.40 93.22 -15.09
N ALA A 516 -26.64 94.07 -15.77
CA ALA A 516 -25.44 93.74 -16.57
C ALA A 516 -24.29 93.05 -15.80
N LEU A 517 -24.51 92.61 -14.57
CA LEU A 517 -23.56 91.92 -13.70
C LEU A 517 -23.77 90.39 -13.64
N LEU A 518 -24.85 89.87 -14.23
CA LEU A 518 -25.21 88.45 -14.17
C LEU A 518 -24.75 87.62 -15.40
N LEU A 519 -24.35 88.26 -16.49
CA LEU A 519 -24.00 87.60 -17.75
C LEU A 519 -22.89 86.53 -17.66
N PRO A 520 -21.83 86.66 -16.84
CA PRO A 520 -20.84 85.59 -16.66
C PRO A 520 -21.39 84.39 -15.87
N ALA A 521 -22.31 84.62 -14.94
CA ALA A 521 -22.93 83.56 -14.14
C ALA A 521 -23.93 82.75 -14.99
N ALA A 522 -24.72 83.42 -15.82
CA ALA A 522 -25.61 82.79 -16.81
C ALA A 522 -24.84 81.92 -17.81
N LYS A 523 -23.72 82.43 -18.34
CA LYS A 523 -22.86 81.67 -19.27
C LYS A 523 -22.23 80.46 -18.60
N SER A 524 -21.82 80.59 -17.33
CA SER A 524 -21.32 79.46 -16.54
C SER A 524 -22.42 78.44 -16.30
N ALA A 525 -23.61 78.85 -15.84
CA ALA A 525 -24.71 77.95 -15.54
C ALA A 525 -25.27 77.24 -16.79
N ALA A 526 -25.28 77.92 -17.95
CA ALA A 526 -25.66 77.30 -19.22
C ALA A 526 -24.58 76.33 -19.71
N SER A 527 -23.28 76.65 -19.52
CA SER A 527 -22.18 75.71 -19.79
C SER A 527 -22.30 74.48 -18.89
N ASP A 528 -22.50 74.67 -17.59
CA ASP A 528 -22.64 73.58 -16.61
C ASP A 528 -23.87 72.71 -16.90
N ALA A 529 -24.98 73.31 -17.39
CA ALA A 529 -26.18 72.59 -17.79
C ALA A 529 -26.00 71.81 -19.11
N VAL A 530 -25.25 72.35 -20.06
CA VAL A 530 -24.85 71.63 -21.29
C VAL A 530 -23.92 70.46 -20.95
N ASP A 531 -22.94 70.68 -20.07
CA ASP A 531 -22.02 69.63 -19.61
C ASP A 531 -22.78 68.51 -18.87
N ALA A 532 -23.74 68.85 -18.01
CA ALA A 532 -24.57 67.87 -17.29
C ALA A 532 -25.56 67.11 -18.21
N ALA A 533 -26.12 67.76 -19.22
CA ALA A 533 -26.97 67.13 -20.23
C ALA A 533 -26.18 66.17 -21.13
N LEU A 534 -24.95 66.54 -21.50
CA LEU A 534 -24.04 65.68 -22.26
C LEU A 534 -23.62 64.44 -21.45
N GLU A 535 -23.23 64.60 -20.17
CA GLU A 535 -22.89 63.47 -19.29
C GLU A 535 -24.05 62.47 -19.15
N ALA A 536 -25.30 62.96 -19.12
CA ALA A 536 -26.48 62.11 -19.04
C ALA A 536 -26.82 61.40 -20.38
N SER A 537 -26.57 62.07 -21.52
CA SER A 537 -26.74 61.48 -22.86
C SER A 537 -25.70 60.38 -23.13
N ASN A 538 -24.44 60.64 -22.76
CA ASN A 538 -23.31 59.71 -22.92
C ASN A 538 -23.47 58.44 -22.07
N ALA A 539 -24.13 58.54 -20.91
CA ALA A 539 -24.40 57.37 -20.07
C ALA A 539 -25.53 56.46 -20.61
N ALA A 540 -26.38 56.95 -21.52
CA ALA A 540 -27.59 56.23 -21.94
C ALA A 540 -27.54 55.71 -23.38
N GLY A 541 -26.92 56.43 -24.32
CA GLY A 541 -26.86 56.05 -25.74
C GLY A 541 -25.77 55.02 -26.04
N ASP A 542 -24.53 55.36 -25.71
CA ASP A 542 -23.36 54.52 -25.98
C ASP A 542 -23.30 53.31 -25.06
N LEU A 543 -23.71 53.46 -23.80
CA LEU A 543 -23.85 52.31 -22.90
C LEU A 543 -24.94 51.35 -23.38
N ALA A 544 -26.03 51.82 -23.99
CA ALA A 544 -27.08 50.94 -24.51
C ALA A 544 -26.66 50.22 -25.80
N LEU A 545 -25.96 50.90 -26.72
CA LEU A 545 -25.40 50.27 -27.93
C LEU A 545 -24.26 49.29 -27.60
N TYR A 546 -23.42 49.65 -26.62
CA TYR A 546 -22.38 48.77 -26.09
C TYR A 546 -22.97 47.59 -25.30
N GLN A 547 -24.03 47.79 -24.51
CA GLN A 547 -24.76 46.70 -23.84
C GLN A 547 -25.56 45.83 -24.80
N VAL A 548 -26.01 46.34 -25.96
CA VAL A 548 -26.60 45.51 -27.04
C VAL A 548 -25.52 44.75 -27.80
N ALA A 549 -24.34 45.34 -28.03
CA ALA A 549 -23.20 44.64 -28.63
C ALA A 549 -22.63 43.57 -27.70
N ILE A 550 -22.45 43.87 -26.41
CA ILE A 550 -22.14 42.91 -25.35
C ILE A 550 -23.29 41.90 -25.21
N GLY A 551 -24.55 42.32 -25.24
CA GLY A 551 -25.70 41.43 -25.15
C GLY A 551 -25.85 40.49 -26.35
N ASN A 552 -25.36 40.88 -27.53
CA ASN A 552 -25.26 39.98 -28.70
C ASN A 552 -24.02 39.08 -28.64
N TYR A 553 -22.93 39.54 -28.00
CA TYR A 553 -21.73 38.73 -27.72
C TYR A 553 -22.00 37.66 -26.63
N VAL A 554 -22.70 38.05 -25.55
CA VAL A 554 -23.18 37.24 -24.42
C VAL A 554 -24.46 36.46 -24.77
N GLY A 555 -25.24 36.92 -25.76
CA GLY A 555 -26.43 36.21 -26.24
C GLY A 555 -26.12 34.96 -27.06
N LEU A 556 -24.89 34.83 -27.57
CA LEU A 556 -24.35 33.59 -28.12
C LEU A 556 -23.86 32.62 -27.02
N GLU A 557 -23.85 33.06 -25.76
CA GLU A 557 -23.24 32.37 -24.61
C GLU A 557 -24.18 31.37 -23.91
N VAL A 558 -25.36 31.06 -24.47
CA VAL A 558 -26.34 30.16 -23.81
C VAL A 558 -26.84 29.03 -24.72
N GLY A 559 -26.10 28.63 -25.77
CA GLY A 559 -26.45 27.37 -26.43
C GLY A 559 -25.69 26.88 -27.65
N ASP A 560 -24.78 27.66 -28.25
CA ASP A 560 -23.97 27.21 -29.41
C ASP A 560 -22.76 28.16 -29.60
N ASN A 561 -21.93 28.37 -28.58
CA ASN A 561 -20.65 29.05 -28.78
C ASN A 561 -19.58 27.97 -29.02
N PRO A 562 -19.16 27.72 -30.26
CA PRO A 562 -18.22 26.64 -30.56
C PRO A 562 -16.84 26.85 -29.91
N LEU A 563 -16.52 28.07 -29.45
CA LEU A 563 -15.32 28.32 -28.65
C LEU A 563 -15.51 27.96 -27.18
N ILE A 564 -16.71 28.12 -26.60
CA ILE A 564 -17.01 27.65 -25.24
C ILE A 564 -17.18 26.14 -25.24
N ASP A 565 -17.88 25.56 -26.22
CA ASP A 565 -17.97 24.10 -26.33
C ASP A 565 -16.60 23.48 -26.59
N ALA A 566 -15.73 24.11 -27.41
CA ALA A 566 -14.35 23.66 -27.58
C ALA A 566 -13.51 23.89 -26.31
N LEU A 567 -13.81 24.92 -25.52
CA LEU A 567 -13.12 25.18 -24.26
C LEU A 567 -13.57 24.20 -23.18
N ASP A 568 -14.86 23.88 -23.04
CA ASP A 568 -15.39 22.85 -22.12
C ASP A 568 -14.88 21.47 -22.51
N VAL A 569 -14.86 21.13 -23.81
CA VAL A 569 -14.25 19.89 -24.33
C VAL A 569 -12.75 19.82 -24.06
N LEU A 570 -12.06 20.95 -23.85
CA LEU A 570 -10.65 20.99 -23.47
C LEU A 570 -10.41 21.12 -21.96
N VAL A 571 -11.33 21.75 -21.23
CA VAL A 571 -11.23 21.98 -19.78
C VAL A 571 -11.62 20.71 -19.04
N ASP A 572 -12.64 19.97 -19.46
CA ASP A 572 -13.03 18.72 -18.79
C ASP A 572 -11.89 17.69 -18.72
N PRO A 573 -11.14 17.39 -19.81
CA PRO A 573 -9.99 16.48 -19.76
C PRO A 573 -8.87 17.00 -18.86
N VAL A 574 -8.61 18.32 -18.87
CA VAL A 574 -7.54 18.95 -18.08
C VAL A 574 -7.90 18.97 -16.59
N THR A 575 -9.17 19.21 -16.26
CA THR A 575 -9.65 19.16 -14.87
C THR A 575 -9.69 17.72 -14.37
N GLY A 576 -10.08 16.77 -15.23
CA GLY A 576 -9.99 15.33 -14.93
C GLY A 576 -8.56 14.88 -14.68
N THR A 577 -7.60 15.26 -15.52
CA THR A 577 -6.18 14.93 -15.31
C THR A 577 -5.60 15.61 -14.08
N LEU A 578 -6.00 16.85 -13.77
CA LEU A 578 -5.57 17.54 -12.56
C LEU A 578 -6.13 16.88 -11.29
N THR A 579 -7.38 16.40 -11.32
CA THR A 579 -7.97 15.65 -10.22
C THR A 579 -7.26 14.31 -10.01
N VAL A 580 -6.96 13.58 -11.08
CA VAL A 580 -6.18 12.32 -11.01
C VAL A 580 -4.77 12.57 -10.47
N ALA A 581 -4.09 13.63 -10.93
CA ALA A 581 -2.78 14.00 -10.41
C ALA A 581 -2.84 14.39 -8.93
N GLN A 582 -3.86 15.15 -8.51
CA GLN A 582 -4.05 15.50 -7.10
C GLN A 582 -4.34 14.26 -6.23
N ALA A 583 -5.12 13.30 -6.73
CA ALA A 583 -5.35 12.04 -6.03
C ALA A 583 -4.04 11.24 -5.85
N ALA A 584 -3.22 11.14 -6.90
CA ALA A 584 -1.91 10.49 -6.81
C ALA A 584 -0.96 11.19 -5.82
N VAL A 585 -1.04 12.52 -5.71
CA VAL A 585 -0.28 13.30 -4.69
C VAL A 585 -0.78 13.00 -3.27
N ASP A 586 -2.08 12.89 -3.08
CA ASP A 586 -2.68 12.58 -1.78
C ASP A 586 -2.33 11.14 -1.36
N ASP A 587 -2.40 10.17 -2.27
CA ASP A 587 -1.98 8.77 -2.05
C ASP A 587 -0.49 8.68 -1.70
N LEU A 588 0.37 9.44 -2.40
CA LEU A 588 1.79 9.49 -2.10
C LEU A 588 2.06 10.12 -0.71
N ALA A 589 1.27 11.12 -0.30
CA ALA A 589 1.38 11.71 1.02
C ALA A 589 1.01 10.70 2.13
N GLU A 590 -0.04 9.91 1.94
CA GLU A 590 -0.41 8.83 2.87
C GLU A 590 0.67 7.75 2.97
N LEU A 591 1.25 7.33 1.83
CA LEU A 591 2.35 6.37 1.80
C LEU A 591 3.60 6.89 2.55
N VAL A 592 3.93 8.17 2.40
CA VAL A 592 5.03 8.80 3.14
C VAL A 592 4.75 8.82 4.65
N GLU A 593 3.51 9.07 5.08
CA GLU A 593 3.13 9.00 6.49
C GLU A 593 3.21 7.57 7.05
N ALA A 594 2.76 6.57 6.28
CA ALA A 594 2.91 5.16 6.63
C ALA A 594 4.38 4.74 6.76
N GLN A 595 5.24 5.16 5.81
CA GLN A 595 6.68 4.90 5.85
C GLN A 595 7.34 5.52 7.10
N ASN A 596 6.95 6.75 7.46
CA ASN A 596 7.45 7.41 8.68
C ASN A 596 7.04 6.65 9.95
N THR A 597 5.82 6.10 9.99
CA THR A 597 5.33 5.27 11.11
C THR A 597 6.10 3.96 11.25
N VAL A 598 6.36 3.28 10.13
CA VAL A 598 7.20 2.07 10.11
C VAL A 598 8.63 2.38 10.56
N GLY A 599 9.20 3.49 10.09
CA GLY A 599 10.52 3.96 10.50
C GLY A 599 10.62 4.21 12.01
N ALA A 600 9.61 4.86 12.60
CA ALA A 600 9.54 5.10 14.04
C ALA A 600 9.47 3.78 14.85
N THR A 601 8.67 2.82 14.37
CA THR A 601 8.56 1.49 15.00
C THR A 601 9.87 0.71 14.94
N TYR A 602 10.55 0.73 13.79
CA TYR A 602 11.87 0.10 13.62
C TYR A 602 12.91 0.67 14.60
N LEU A 603 12.91 1.99 14.80
CA LEU A 603 13.79 2.61 15.78
C LEU A 603 13.44 2.24 17.22
N ALA A 604 12.16 2.21 17.58
CA ALA A 604 11.74 1.79 18.91
C ALA A 604 12.21 0.36 19.20
N ALA A 605 12.11 -0.54 18.21
CA ALA A 605 12.64 -1.89 18.28
C ALA A 605 14.18 -1.91 18.44
N LYS A 606 14.91 -1.05 17.71
CA LYS A 606 16.38 -0.92 17.85
C LYS A 606 16.81 -0.36 19.20
N ALA A 607 16.07 0.61 19.74
CA ALA A 607 16.31 1.15 21.07
C ALA A 607 16.05 0.09 22.15
N LEU A 608 14.97 -0.70 21.99
CA LEU A 608 14.69 -1.85 22.85
C LEU A 608 15.79 -2.91 22.77
N GLU A 609 16.26 -3.27 21.57
CA GLU A 609 17.38 -4.20 21.38
C GLU A 609 18.66 -3.71 22.07
N ALA A 610 18.97 -2.42 21.98
CA ALA A 610 20.11 -1.82 22.66
C ALA A 610 19.95 -1.82 24.18
N ALA A 611 18.75 -1.52 24.68
CA ALA A 611 18.44 -1.57 26.11
C ALA A 611 18.54 -3.00 26.65
N VAL A 612 18.01 -3.99 25.93
CA VAL A 612 18.14 -5.42 26.26
C VAL A 612 19.61 -5.83 26.27
N THR A 613 20.39 -5.46 25.25
CA THR A 613 21.83 -5.75 25.20
C THR A 613 22.58 -5.15 26.39
N ALA A 614 22.27 -3.91 26.77
CA ALA A 614 22.87 -3.24 27.92
C ALA A 614 22.48 -3.93 29.24
N ALA A 615 21.19 -4.30 29.40
CA ALA A 615 20.72 -5.05 30.56
C ALA A 615 21.42 -6.41 30.66
N THR A 616 21.50 -7.18 29.57
CA THR A 616 22.23 -8.44 29.50
C THR A 616 23.70 -8.27 29.88
N ALA A 617 24.36 -7.20 29.42
CA ALA A 617 25.76 -6.94 29.76
C ALA A 617 25.96 -6.62 31.25
N VAL A 618 25.02 -5.89 31.88
CA VAL A 618 25.04 -5.63 33.32
C VAL A 618 24.83 -6.93 34.10
N LEU A 619 23.83 -7.73 33.73
CA LEU A 619 23.56 -9.02 34.37
C LEU A 619 24.77 -9.96 34.24
N THR A 620 25.39 -10.04 33.06
CA THR A 620 26.62 -10.81 32.84
C THR A 620 27.79 -10.30 33.69
N ALA A 621 27.91 -8.99 33.91
CA ALA A 621 29.01 -8.41 34.67
C ALA A 621 28.89 -8.65 36.19
N GLU A 622 27.66 -8.86 36.67
CA GLU A 622 27.36 -9.24 38.06
C GLU A 622 27.30 -10.77 38.25
N ASP A 623 27.76 -11.54 37.25
CA ASP A 623 27.72 -13.01 37.22
C ASP A 623 26.29 -13.58 37.41
N VAL A 624 25.25 -12.83 37.03
CA VAL A 624 23.85 -13.28 37.08
C VAL A 624 23.54 -14.15 35.87
N VAL A 625 23.18 -15.42 36.10
CA VAL A 625 22.71 -16.31 35.02
C VAL A 625 21.24 -16.04 34.76
N VAL A 626 20.89 -15.75 33.51
CA VAL A 626 19.49 -15.62 33.06
C VAL A 626 19.10 -16.85 32.27
N ALA A 627 18.15 -17.63 32.78
CA ALA A 627 17.64 -18.85 32.13
C ALA A 627 16.11 -18.83 32.03
N THR A 628 15.56 -19.30 30.90
CA THR A 628 14.11 -19.48 30.77
C THR A 628 13.71 -20.83 31.37
N VAL A 629 12.70 -20.83 32.23
CA VAL A 629 12.08 -22.06 32.75
C VAL A 629 11.26 -22.67 31.61
N ALA A 630 11.79 -23.73 31.01
CA ALA A 630 11.12 -24.49 29.96
C ALA A 630 11.46 -25.99 29.99
N ASP A 631 12.42 -26.37 30.83
CA ASP A 631 12.95 -27.72 31.06
C ASP A 631 13.47 -27.79 32.51
N ASP A 632 13.93 -28.96 32.96
CA ASP A 632 14.61 -29.13 34.25
C ASP A 632 15.92 -28.33 34.30
N LEU A 633 16.04 -27.43 35.27
CA LEU A 633 17.18 -26.56 35.52
C LEU A 633 17.82 -26.90 36.88
N THR A 634 19.07 -26.50 37.07
CA THR A 634 19.76 -26.56 38.36
C THR A 634 20.34 -25.18 38.64
N ALA A 635 20.02 -24.62 39.80
CA ALA A 635 20.59 -23.38 40.29
C ALA A 635 22.07 -23.53 40.62
N THR A 636 22.79 -22.43 40.50
CA THR A 636 24.23 -22.37 40.68
C THR A 636 24.59 -21.78 42.05
N GLU A 637 25.89 -21.66 42.34
CA GLU A 637 26.38 -20.97 43.54
C GLU A 637 26.25 -19.44 43.42
N ASP A 638 25.96 -18.93 42.23
CA ASP A 638 25.81 -17.49 41.94
C ASP A 638 24.34 -17.06 42.10
N ASN A 639 24.06 -15.75 42.01
CA ASN A 639 22.69 -15.25 42.08
C ASN A 639 22.00 -15.42 40.72
N ASP A 640 21.09 -16.39 40.59
CA ASP A 640 20.43 -16.70 39.33
C ASP A 640 19.08 -15.99 39.17
N VAL A 641 18.75 -15.58 37.94
CA VAL A 641 17.44 -15.03 37.59
C VAL A 641 16.78 -15.86 36.51
N TYR A 642 15.70 -16.54 36.86
CA TYR A 642 14.92 -17.34 35.94
C TYR A 642 13.76 -16.54 35.35
N LEU A 643 13.52 -16.70 34.06
CA LEU A 643 12.37 -16.13 33.36
C LEU A 643 11.32 -17.22 33.18
N LEU A 644 10.10 -16.98 33.67
CA LEU A 644 8.99 -17.90 33.42
C LEU A 644 8.70 -17.97 31.91
N GLY A 645 8.82 -19.16 31.32
CA GLY A 645 8.53 -19.41 29.91
C GLY A 645 7.04 -19.64 29.64
N THR A 646 6.72 -20.20 28.47
CA THR A 646 5.34 -20.67 28.15
C THR A 646 5.08 -22.11 28.60
N ALA A 647 6.11 -22.79 29.09
CA ALA A 647 6.05 -24.14 29.63
C ALA A 647 6.61 -24.14 31.05
N GLY A 648 6.06 -25.00 31.90
CA GLY A 648 6.58 -25.25 33.23
C GLY A 648 7.90 -26.04 33.21
N GLY A 649 8.53 -26.16 34.36
CA GLY A 649 9.76 -26.94 34.53
C GLY A 649 10.19 -27.04 35.99
N ASP A 650 11.15 -27.92 36.26
CA ASP A 650 11.69 -28.12 37.60
C ASP A 650 12.98 -27.28 37.76
N ILE A 651 13.23 -26.74 38.94
CA ILE A 651 14.47 -26.04 39.29
C ILE A 651 15.04 -26.68 40.56
N ASP A 652 16.14 -27.39 40.41
CA ASP A 652 16.90 -27.98 41.50
C ASP A 652 17.78 -26.93 42.20
N ASP A 653 17.97 -27.08 43.51
CA ASP A 653 18.86 -26.27 44.35
C ASP A 653 18.54 -24.75 44.41
N PHE A 654 17.33 -24.34 44.02
CA PHE A 654 16.89 -22.93 44.04
C PHE A 654 16.98 -22.30 45.44
N GLY A 655 17.78 -21.25 45.58
CA GLY A 655 18.03 -20.54 46.84
C GLY A 655 18.94 -21.29 47.83
N ALA A 656 19.55 -22.41 47.42
CA ALA A 656 20.37 -23.22 48.31
C ALA A 656 21.80 -22.67 48.47
N GLU A 657 22.41 -22.20 47.39
CA GLU A 657 23.80 -21.73 47.35
C GLU A 657 23.95 -20.25 46.93
N GLY A 658 22.92 -19.65 46.31
CA GLY A 658 22.85 -18.23 45.90
C GLY A 658 21.49 -17.56 46.19
N ASP A 659 21.41 -16.23 46.01
CA ASP A 659 20.15 -15.49 46.10
C ASP A 659 19.42 -15.54 44.75
N ASP A 660 18.63 -16.60 44.55
CA ASP A 660 17.94 -16.85 43.27
C ASP A 660 16.54 -16.20 43.21
N ALA A 661 16.15 -15.81 41.99
CA ALA A 661 14.84 -15.23 41.74
C ALA A 661 14.18 -15.75 40.45
N ILE A 662 12.85 -15.86 40.44
CA ILE A 662 12.05 -16.14 39.25
C ILE A 662 11.23 -14.91 38.91
N PHE A 663 11.42 -14.36 37.71
CA PHE A 663 10.58 -13.31 37.16
C PHE A 663 9.41 -13.91 36.39
N ILE A 664 8.20 -13.61 36.88
CA ILE A 664 6.94 -14.15 36.37
C ILE A 664 6.13 -13.11 35.58
N GLY A 665 6.73 -11.96 35.25
CA GLY A 665 6.12 -10.85 34.54
C GLY A 665 5.79 -9.66 35.44
N THR A 666 5.31 -8.58 34.83
CA THR A 666 4.97 -7.32 35.53
C THR A 666 3.52 -7.22 35.98
N GLU A 667 2.74 -8.27 35.74
CA GLU A 667 1.33 -8.30 36.12
C GLU A 667 1.16 -8.32 37.64
N THR A 668 0.03 -7.78 38.11
CA THR A 668 -0.28 -7.78 39.55
C THR A 668 -0.88 -9.12 39.93
N TYR A 669 -0.05 -10.00 40.50
CA TYR A 669 -0.48 -11.30 41.01
C TYR A 669 -0.85 -11.24 42.49
N VAL A 670 -1.86 -12.02 42.89
CA VAL A 670 -2.19 -12.27 44.29
C VAL A 670 -1.69 -13.66 44.67
N ILE A 671 -0.89 -13.76 45.75
CA ILE A 671 -0.48 -15.08 46.26
C ILE A 671 -1.70 -15.75 46.90
N ASN A 672 -2.02 -16.93 46.40
CA ASN A 672 -3.00 -17.83 46.97
C ASN A 672 -2.29 -19.06 47.54
N THR A 673 -2.53 -19.35 48.82
CA THR A 673 -1.96 -20.54 49.49
C THR A 673 -2.93 -21.72 49.50
N GLY A 674 -4.06 -21.58 48.80
CA GLY A 674 -5.08 -22.59 48.64
C GLY A 674 -4.79 -23.58 47.52
N ASP A 675 -5.73 -24.48 47.27
CA ASP A 675 -5.68 -25.41 46.14
C ASP A 675 -6.12 -24.69 44.85
N VAL A 676 -5.38 -24.87 43.76
CA VAL A 676 -5.67 -24.27 42.44
C VAL A 676 -7.09 -24.62 41.97
N ASP A 677 -7.59 -25.81 42.34
CA ASP A 677 -8.91 -26.29 41.92
C ASP A 677 -10.06 -25.68 42.74
N ASP A 678 -9.83 -25.34 44.01
CA ASP A 678 -10.90 -25.00 44.97
C ASP A 678 -10.91 -23.51 45.37
N ASP A 679 -9.77 -22.81 45.27
CA ASP A 679 -9.56 -21.51 45.89
C ASP A 679 -9.36 -20.34 44.91
N GLY A 680 -9.50 -20.54 43.60
CA GLY A 680 -9.26 -19.50 42.58
C GLY A 680 -10.29 -18.33 42.51
N ASP A 681 -9.81 -17.12 42.22
CA ASP A 681 -10.51 -15.83 42.10
C ASP A 681 -10.61 -15.36 40.63
N ASP A 682 -11.84 -15.27 40.12
CA ASP A 682 -12.12 -14.89 38.73
C ASP A 682 -11.95 -13.39 38.42
N THR A 683 -11.32 -12.62 39.30
CA THR A 683 -11.14 -11.17 39.15
C THR A 683 -9.68 -10.70 39.11
N VAL A 684 -8.72 -11.53 39.51
CA VAL A 684 -7.29 -11.18 39.59
C VAL A 684 -6.44 -12.35 39.13
N LEU A 685 -5.23 -12.09 38.63
CA LEU A 685 -4.27 -13.15 38.36
C LEU A 685 -3.71 -13.67 39.68
N GLU A 686 -3.60 -14.98 39.82
CA GLU A 686 -3.12 -15.61 41.05
C GLU A 686 -1.81 -16.38 40.86
N ILE A 687 -1.15 -16.62 41.99
CA ILE A 687 -0.04 -17.57 42.08
C ILE A 687 -0.36 -18.52 43.21
N PHE A 688 -0.46 -19.81 42.89
CA PHE A 688 -0.67 -20.86 43.87
C PHE A 688 0.66 -21.45 44.30
N ILE A 689 0.91 -21.52 45.60
CA ILE A 689 2.13 -22.10 46.15
C ILE A 689 1.73 -23.30 47.02
N SER A 690 2.15 -24.49 46.60
CA SER A 690 1.85 -25.74 47.30
C SER A 690 3.11 -26.56 47.58
N GLU A 691 3.16 -27.25 48.72
CA GLU A 691 4.29 -28.11 49.10
C GLU A 691 3.93 -29.59 48.93
N SER A 692 4.77 -30.33 48.21
CA SER A 692 4.65 -31.76 48.02
C SER A 692 5.03 -32.53 49.30
N VAL A 693 4.62 -33.80 49.40
CA VAL A 693 4.99 -34.67 50.54
C VAL A 693 6.52 -34.94 50.60
N GLY A 694 7.26 -34.58 49.54
CA GLY A 694 8.72 -34.65 49.46
C GLY A 694 9.46 -33.44 50.03
N GLY A 695 8.77 -32.32 50.26
CA GLY A 695 9.38 -31.03 50.61
C GLY A 695 9.77 -30.18 49.40
N ASP A 696 9.22 -30.49 48.22
CA ASP A 696 9.36 -29.68 47.01
C ASP A 696 8.19 -28.71 46.92
N THR A 697 8.41 -27.51 46.39
CA THR A 697 7.35 -26.50 46.23
C THR A 697 6.92 -26.39 44.79
N THR A 698 5.63 -26.54 44.51
CA THR A 698 5.04 -26.23 43.21
C THR A 698 4.44 -24.83 43.23
N ILE A 699 4.88 -24.00 42.28
CA ILE A 699 4.37 -22.67 42.00
C ILE A 699 3.54 -22.76 40.72
N SER A 700 2.23 -22.57 40.82
CA SER A 700 1.33 -22.52 39.65
C SER A 700 0.96 -21.08 39.38
N VAL A 701 1.41 -20.53 38.25
CA VAL A 701 1.18 -19.15 37.83
C VAL A 701 0.08 -19.12 36.78
N GLU A 702 -0.99 -18.37 37.03
CA GLU A 702 -2.07 -18.24 36.06
C GLU A 702 -1.64 -17.45 34.81
N THR A 703 -1.97 -17.96 33.63
CA THR A 703 -1.78 -17.22 32.36
C THR A 703 -3.00 -16.38 31.97
N SER A 704 -4.14 -16.66 32.59
CA SER A 704 -5.39 -15.92 32.44
C SER A 704 -6.17 -15.99 33.74
N VAL A 705 -6.91 -14.93 34.07
CA VAL A 705 -7.73 -14.89 35.29
C VAL A 705 -8.78 -16.00 35.21
N PHE A 706 -8.74 -16.97 36.13
CA PHE A 706 -9.74 -18.02 36.19
C PHE A 706 -10.37 -18.14 37.58
N GLY A 707 -11.65 -18.51 37.60
CA GLY A 707 -12.32 -18.83 38.86
C GLY A 707 -12.19 -20.31 39.21
N SER A 708 -12.36 -20.63 40.49
CA SER A 708 -12.51 -21.98 41.09
C SER A 708 -13.56 -22.93 40.46
N ASN A 709 -14.20 -22.56 39.34
CA ASN A 709 -15.14 -23.42 38.58
C ASN A 709 -14.69 -23.70 37.13
N ALA A 710 -13.50 -23.25 36.73
CA ALA A 710 -12.93 -23.58 35.42
C ALA A 710 -12.65 -25.10 35.34
N ALA A 711 -12.97 -25.71 34.19
CA ALA A 711 -12.80 -27.16 34.03
C ALA A 711 -11.32 -27.58 33.86
N VAL A 712 -10.48 -26.64 33.45
CA VAL A 712 -9.02 -26.80 33.31
C VAL A 712 -8.41 -25.44 33.67
N PRO A 713 -7.60 -25.34 34.74
CA PRO A 713 -6.85 -24.12 35.03
C PRO A 713 -5.75 -23.90 33.98
N GLU A 714 -5.64 -22.68 33.46
CA GLU A 714 -4.58 -22.28 32.53
C GLU A 714 -3.39 -21.76 33.35
N VAL A 715 -2.60 -22.70 33.88
CA VAL A 715 -1.43 -22.41 34.71
C VAL A 715 -0.13 -22.90 34.08
N ILE A 716 0.95 -22.19 34.38
CA ILE A 716 2.32 -22.66 34.20
C ILE A 716 2.83 -23.12 35.56
N GLU A 717 3.27 -24.38 35.65
CA GLU A 717 3.76 -24.97 36.90
C GLU A 717 5.28 -24.99 36.95
N VAL A 718 5.86 -24.45 38.02
CA VAL A 718 7.29 -24.53 38.30
C VAL A 718 7.50 -25.30 39.60
N VAL A 719 8.33 -26.34 39.60
CA VAL A 719 8.65 -27.10 40.81
C VAL A 719 10.03 -26.71 41.31
N LEU A 720 10.11 -26.25 42.55
CA LEU A 720 11.36 -25.96 43.25
C LEU A 720 11.71 -27.14 44.15
N THR A 721 12.72 -27.92 43.76
CA THR A 721 13.13 -29.12 44.50
C THR A 721 13.82 -28.74 45.81
N GLY A 722 13.34 -29.27 46.93
CA GLY A 722 13.94 -29.05 48.24
C GLY A 722 13.73 -27.66 48.88
N VAL A 723 12.91 -26.81 48.26
CA VAL A 723 12.49 -25.52 48.83
C VAL A 723 11.15 -25.69 49.53
N ALA A 724 11.01 -25.22 50.77
CA ALA A 724 9.74 -25.26 51.48
C ALA A 724 8.81 -24.12 51.02
N ALA A 725 7.51 -24.39 50.89
CA ALA A 725 6.56 -23.41 50.35
C ALA A 725 6.46 -22.14 51.20
N ALA A 726 6.71 -22.27 52.50
CA ALA A 726 6.70 -21.16 53.45
C ALA A 726 7.88 -20.19 53.26
N ASP A 727 8.93 -20.61 52.56
CA ASP A 727 10.13 -19.81 52.34
C ASP A 727 10.06 -19.04 51.01
N VAL A 728 9.09 -19.35 50.13
CA VAL A 728 8.88 -18.60 48.88
C VAL A 728 8.18 -17.27 49.14
N VAL A 729 8.77 -16.18 48.64
CA VAL A 729 8.26 -14.81 48.77
C VAL A 729 8.12 -14.16 47.41
N LEU A 730 6.96 -13.56 47.15
CA LEU A 730 6.73 -12.67 46.01
C LEU A 730 7.02 -11.22 46.41
N ALA A 731 7.96 -10.59 45.72
CA ALA A 731 8.17 -9.16 45.78
C ALA A 731 7.16 -8.42 44.90
N ASP A 732 6.87 -7.16 45.23
CA ASP A 732 5.93 -6.28 44.49
C ASP A 732 6.29 -6.11 42.99
N SER A 733 7.48 -6.52 42.57
CA SER A 733 7.98 -6.44 41.20
C SER A 733 7.75 -7.69 40.35
N GLY A 734 6.96 -8.67 40.82
CA GLY A 734 6.77 -9.94 40.11
C GLY A 734 8.00 -10.85 40.16
N LEU A 735 8.82 -10.72 41.21
CA LEU A 735 9.95 -11.59 41.49
C LEU A 735 9.61 -12.54 42.64
N LEU A 736 9.68 -13.84 42.38
CA LEU A 736 9.63 -14.88 43.41
C LEU A 736 11.05 -15.22 43.86
N SER A 737 11.29 -15.33 45.15
CA SER A 737 12.61 -15.66 45.74
C SER A 737 12.43 -16.49 47.02
N VAL A 738 13.51 -17.01 47.58
CA VAL A 738 13.50 -17.72 48.87
C VAL A 738 14.00 -16.80 49.99
N ALA A 739 13.36 -16.83 51.16
CA ALA A 739 13.58 -15.92 52.31
C ALA A 739 14.72 -16.29 53.28
#